data_AF-A0A7S2SRK0-F1
#
_entry.id   AF-A0A7S2SRK0-F1
#
_cell.length_a   1.000
_cell.length_b   1.000
_cell.length_c   1.000
_cell.angle_alpha   90.00
_cell.angle_beta   90.00
_cell.angle_gamma   90.00
#
_symmetry.space_group_name_H-M   'P 1'
#
loop_
_entity.id
_entity.type
_entity.pdbx_description
1 polymer ?
#
loop_
_entity_poly.entity_id
_entity_poly.type
_entity_poly.pdbx_seq_one_letter_code
_entity_poly.pdbx_strand_id
1 'polypeptide(L)'
;ISFGPDLSLFRGLGGGEFCKTGTVQAIHRRVLDTAGLLAWKNITVTWNGERIKVDSFFDYAKMYLHKEKARNAGHLDLGSGWELVLTDTPTPGNFSQVSFVNSMHTSRGGTHVDAVCGQIVDHISDVVNKRKGFNNVRAPDIKKHIGIFLKSRIPNPSFDSQMKDYLTTPSKAFEDKTKLSVSQIRELSKDTKIIKNIQLAQDSRERSKLEKVIGGSKRKAALLKIPKLEDANFAGTKKSDQCTLILTEGDSAKALAMAGLAVVGRDRYGVFPLRGKLLNVRAMADNAVLANAEIKNLCSILGLNLKLSYEIDEDMKQLRYGRVMIMTDQDYDGSHIKGLIINLFECYWPHLVSRDGFLCEFVTPLIKASRGRETLAFFTMPEYEAWQAQEKRPGWTIKYYKGLGTSTSSEAKDYFSDLGKHTLDFKTNAETDTSDIIDLAFNKKRANDRKDWLTNSLQLQSQNELGFVDHSQDHLNYDDFINKELVLFSQHDLRRSIPSAIDGLKPSQRKVLFAGFKRNLEKEIKVGQLAGYCSEHTAYHHGEASLHSTIINMAQDFVGSNNLPLLIPSGQFGTRLLGGKDAASARYVFTQLQPYTRSLFPKADDELLEYLNDDGITVEPSVFLPIIPIALVNGADGIGTGWSTKVLAYNPLDIVDNVSNLLKDQTLKPMKPYYRGFRGEIKKIARGWVSEGTYTVHSPDRIDITELPIGKWTEDFKTTLGKLLDEEIINGYAEHHTEKNVLFKLKGKNGALEKFERDGKLKRLLQTNLLDSNMHLFDHNGCIQKYENPNEIIEEFFPVRLVAYEKRRINEIMRLQRKILRFKNQIRFSDQLSDGSLVLVKRPKEEIIQALKNRQYATDDEIDLDKIHQQPTTTTFNYLLNQPVYDFSLEKSKLLEERAKET
;
A
#
# COMPACT_ATOMS: atom_id res chain seq x y z
N ILE A 1 -61.47 41.32 28.57
CA ILE A 1 -62.58 40.36 28.76
C ILE A 1 -62.22 39.50 29.94
N SER A 2 -63.07 39.42 30.97
CA SER A 2 -62.92 38.48 32.08
C SER A 2 -64.06 37.47 31.98
N PHE A 3 -63.75 36.18 32.11
CA PHE A 3 -64.76 35.12 32.10
C PHE A 3 -64.31 33.98 33.02
N GLY A 4 -65.27 33.31 33.65
CA GLY A 4 -65.06 32.06 34.39
C GLY A 4 -65.58 30.90 33.55
N PRO A 5 -64.76 29.93 33.13
CA PRO A 5 -65.25 28.74 32.43
C PRO A 5 -66.13 27.92 33.37
N ASP A 6 -67.27 27.43 32.88
CA ASP A 6 -68.09 26.46 33.61
C ASP A 6 -67.40 25.10 33.62
N LEU A 7 -66.60 24.87 34.67
CA LEU A 7 -65.78 23.66 34.83
C LEU A 7 -66.61 22.37 34.92
N SER A 8 -67.90 22.46 35.23
CA SER A 8 -68.78 21.28 35.28
C SER A 8 -68.99 20.64 33.91
N LEU A 9 -68.86 21.43 32.84
CA LEU A 9 -69.01 20.98 31.45
C LEU A 9 -67.73 20.32 30.91
N PHE A 10 -66.59 20.45 31.61
CA PHE A 10 -65.32 19.89 31.19
C PHE A 10 -64.94 18.66 32.02
N ARG A 11 -65.06 17.46 31.43
CA ARG A 11 -64.69 16.19 32.08
C ARG A 11 -63.22 16.23 32.54
N GLY A 12 -62.97 16.00 33.84
CA GLY A 12 -61.63 15.94 34.45
C GLY A 12 -61.02 17.29 34.82
N LEU A 13 -61.82 18.38 34.90
CA LEU A 13 -61.35 19.72 35.31
C LEU A 13 -62.16 20.32 36.49
N GLY A 14 -63.03 19.53 37.14
CA GLY A 14 -63.80 19.95 38.32
C GLY A 14 -63.01 19.91 39.64
N GLY A 15 -63.53 20.53 40.69
CA GLY A 15 -63.05 20.31 42.08
C GLY A 15 -61.60 20.72 42.38
N GLY A 16 -61.03 21.69 41.66
CA GLY A 16 -59.64 22.14 41.85
C GLY A 16 -58.60 21.40 40.99
N GLU A 17 -59.03 20.47 40.12
CA GLU A 17 -58.14 19.79 39.18
C GLU A 17 -57.64 20.67 38.03
N PHE A 18 -58.33 21.78 37.71
CA PHE A 18 -57.92 22.74 36.67
C PHE A 18 -56.47 23.24 36.83
N CYS A 19 -56.01 23.39 38.08
CA CYS A 19 -54.65 23.80 38.42
C CYS A 19 -53.66 22.63 38.54
N LYS A 20 -54.16 21.38 38.63
CA LYS A 20 -53.34 20.15 38.72
C LYS A 20 -53.08 19.51 37.36
N THR A 21 -53.99 19.69 36.41
CA THR A 21 -53.79 19.31 35.00
C THR A 21 -52.87 20.31 34.31
N GLY A 22 -52.10 19.89 33.30
CA GLY A 22 -51.24 20.76 32.49
C GLY A 22 -51.96 21.88 31.71
N THR A 23 -53.22 22.16 32.02
CA THR A 23 -54.10 23.17 31.41
C THR A 23 -53.56 24.59 31.61
N VAL A 24 -53.15 24.96 32.83
CA VAL A 24 -52.55 26.28 33.10
C VAL A 24 -51.26 26.47 32.30
N GLN A 25 -50.45 25.41 32.17
CA GLN A 25 -49.23 25.43 31.36
C GLN A 25 -49.55 25.57 29.86
N ALA A 26 -50.61 24.93 29.36
CA ALA A 26 -51.05 25.07 27.99
C ALA A 26 -51.57 26.50 27.69
N ILE A 27 -52.30 27.11 28.64
CA ILE A 27 -52.74 28.52 28.54
C ILE A 27 -51.53 29.44 28.57
N HIS A 28 -50.61 29.26 29.52
CA HIS A 28 -49.37 30.05 29.59
C HIS A 28 -48.55 29.94 28.31
N ARG A 29 -48.42 28.73 27.73
CA ARG A 29 -47.81 28.53 26.40
C ARG A 29 -48.51 29.35 25.32
N ARG A 30 -49.85 29.40 25.28
CA ARG A 30 -50.57 30.24 24.31
C ARG A 30 -50.29 31.73 24.49
N VAL A 31 -50.06 32.18 25.71
CA VAL A 31 -49.66 33.58 25.97
C VAL A 31 -48.23 33.84 25.48
N LEU A 32 -47.31 32.86 25.64
CA LEU A 32 -45.98 32.90 25.02
C LEU A 32 -46.06 32.94 23.49
N ASP A 33 -46.89 32.08 22.86
CA ASP A 33 -47.14 32.09 21.40
C ASP A 33 -47.54 33.51 20.96
N THR A 34 -48.47 34.13 21.69
CA THR A 34 -49.00 35.46 21.39
C THR A 34 -47.92 36.54 21.51
N ALA A 35 -47.08 36.47 22.56
CA ALA A 35 -45.96 37.40 22.74
C ALA A 35 -44.98 37.32 21.55
N GLY A 36 -44.57 36.11 21.16
CA GLY A 36 -43.67 35.90 20.02
C GLY A 36 -44.23 36.37 18.68
N LEU A 37 -45.53 36.16 18.45
CA LEU A 37 -46.19 36.52 17.18
C LEU A 37 -46.45 38.03 17.04
N LEU A 38 -46.61 38.74 18.16
CA LEU A 38 -46.92 40.18 18.20
C LEU A 38 -45.72 41.07 18.49
N ALA A 39 -44.55 40.51 18.77
CA ALA A 39 -43.35 41.25 19.16
C ALA A 39 -42.97 42.36 18.15
N TRP A 40 -43.15 42.12 16.85
CA TRP A 40 -42.92 43.10 15.77
C TRP A 40 -43.82 44.35 15.81
N LYS A 41 -44.88 44.37 16.63
CA LYS A 41 -45.82 45.49 16.77
C LYS A 41 -45.57 46.34 18.02
N ASN A 42 -44.47 46.13 18.76
CA ASN A 42 -44.22 46.77 20.07
C ASN A 42 -45.35 46.53 21.10
N ILE A 43 -46.05 45.40 20.99
CA ILE A 43 -47.12 45.02 21.93
C ILE A 43 -46.48 44.29 23.11
N THR A 44 -46.69 44.80 24.32
CA THR A 44 -46.23 44.13 25.55
C THR A 44 -47.30 43.15 26.04
N VAL A 45 -46.93 41.87 26.15
CA VAL A 45 -47.80 40.83 26.72
C VAL A 45 -47.35 40.52 28.15
N THR A 46 -48.31 40.50 29.07
CA THR A 46 -48.08 40.16 30.48
C THR A 46 -48.83 38.89 30.86
N TRP A 47 -48.26 38.09 31.74
CA TRP A 47 -48.91 36.94 32.38
C TRP A 47 -48.91 37.18 33.89
N ASN A 48 -50.08 37.27 34.49
CA ASN A 48 -50.26 37.58 35.92
C ASN A 48 -49.50 38.83 36.40
N GLY A 49 -49.39 39.85 35.55
CA GLY A 49 -48.71 41.12 35.86
C GLY A 49 -47.21 41.15 35.51
N GLU A 50 -46.59 40.02 35.18
CA GLU A 50 -45.19 39.96 34.76
C GLU A 50 -45.05 40.02 33.23
N ARG A 51 -44.09 40.82 32.73
CA ARG A 51 -43.79 40.91 31.30
C ARG A 51 -43.12 39.62 30.81
N ILE A 52 -43.65 39.05 29.73
CA ILE A 52 -43.00 37.97 28.99
C ILE A 52 -41.82 38.54 28.19
N LYS A 53 -40.61 38.02 28.43
CA LYS A 53 -39.36 38.45 27.79
C LYS A 53 -39.15 37.77 26.43
N VAL A 54 -39.99 38.10 25.46
CA VAL A 54 -39.90 37.61 24.07
C VAL A 54 -40.06 38.81 23.15
N ASP A 55 -38.94 39.25 22.56
CA ASP A 55 -38.88 40.50 21.79
C ASP A 55 -38.88 40.28 20.27
N SER A 56 -38.83 39.03 19.80
CA SER A 56 -38.96 38.67 18.38
C SER A 56 -39.55 37.27 18.19
N PHE A 57 -40.03 36.96 16.97
CA PHE A 57 -40.46 35.60 16.62
C PHE A 57 -39.27 34.62 16.65
N PHE A 58 -38.05 35.09 16.36
CA PHE A 58 -36.84 34.29 16.47
C PHE A 58 -36.51 33.95 17.93
N ASP A 59 -36.66 34.89 18.87
CA ASP A 59 -36.48 34.62 20.30
C ASP A 59 -37.50 33.61 20.82
N TYR A 60 -38.74 33.71 20.35
CA TYR A 60 -39.77 32.70 20.62
C TYR A 60 -39.35 31.31 20.10
N ALA A 61 -38.87 31.21 18.86
CA ALA A 61 -38.41 29.93 18.29
C ALA A 61 -37.24 29.33 19.09
N LYS A 62 -36.31 30.16 19.59
CA LYS A 62 -35.19 29.71 20.43
C LYS A 62 -35.63 29.08 21.74
N MET A 63 -36.79 29.44 22.29
CA MET A 63 -37.32 28.82 23.51
C MET A 63 -37.63 27.31 23.34
N TYR A 64 -37.85 26.85 22.10
CA TYR A 64 -38.07 25.44 21.77
C TYR A 64 -36.78 24.65 21.57
N LEU A 65 -35.62 25.31 21.58
CA LEU A 65 -34.34 24.74 21.20
C LEU A 65 -33.36 24.75 22.39
N HIS A 66 -32.57 23.69 22.52
CA HIS A 66 -31.42 23.71 23.44
C HIS A 66 -30.39 24.76 22.99
N LYS A 67 -29.60 25.30 23.94
CA LYS A 67 -28.65 26.42 23.74
C LYS A 67 -27.79 26.29 22.48
N GLU A 68 -27.33 25.09 22.14
CA GLU A 68 -26.50 24.83 20.96
C GLU A 68 -27.30 24.93 19.64
N LYS A 69 -28.48 24.30 19.55
CA LYS A 69 -29.36 24.38 18.37
C LYS A 69 -29.93 25.78 18.16
N ALA A 70 -30.16 26.52 19.25
CA ALA A 70 -30.61 27.91 19.24
C ALA A 70 -29.56 28.88 18.64
N ARG A 71 -28.26 28.58 18.81
CA ARG A 71 -27.15 29.35 18.20
C ARG A 71 -27.03 29.08 16.69
N ASN A 72 -27.37 27.86 16.28
CA ASN A 72 -27.19 27.37 14.93
C ASN A 72 -28.45 27.49 14.04
N ALA A 73 -29.52 28.09 14.57
CA ALA A 73 -30.77 28.26 13.83
C ALA A 73 -30.68 29.48 12.89
N GLY A 74 -31.03 29.29 11.62
CA GLY A 74 -31.15 30.39 10.66
C GLY A 74 -32.52 31.06 10.74
N HIS A 75 -32.56 32.38 10.61
CA HIS A 75 -33.79 33.19 10.59
C HIS A 75 -33.86 34.01 9.31
N LEU A 76 -35.05 34.07 8.72
CA LEU A 76 -35.34 34.85 7.53
C LEU A 76 -36.70 35.53 7.65
N ASP A 77 -36.71 36.85 7.56
CA ASP A 77 -37.91 37.65 7.38
C ASP A 77 -38.19 37.80 5.87
N LEU A 78 -39.34 37.31 5.43
CA LEU A 78 -39.79 37.34 4.03
C LEU A 78 -40.67 38.58 3.75
N GLY A 79 -40.91 39.40 4.76
CA GLY A 79 -41.77 40.57 4.71
C GLY A 79 -43.26 40.21 4.68
N SER A 80 -44.12 41.24 4.77
CA SER A 80 -45.59 41.08 4.70
C SER A 80 -46.19 40.13 5.76
N GLY A 81 -45.49 39.92 6.87
CA GLY A 81 -45.92 39.05 7.97
C GLY A 81 -45.54 37.57 7.81
N TRP A 82 -44.56 37.26 6.95
CA TRP A 82 -43.96 35.94 6.82
C TRP A 82 -42.56 35.90 7.45
N GLU A 83 -42.36 35.02 8.43
CA GLU A 83 -41.06 34.81 9.06
C GLU A 83 -40.80 33.31 9.19
N LEU A 84 -39.57 32.91 8.86
CA LEU A 84 -39.14 31.52 8.85
C LEU A 84 -37.90 31.35 9.71
N VAL A 85 -37.91 30.35 10.59
CA VAL A 85 -36.73 29.88 11.31
C VAL A 85 -36.46 28.43 10.95
N LEU A 86 -35.25 28.15 10.50
CA LEU A 86 -34.76 26.81 10.15
C LEU A 86 -33.75 26.35 11.19
N THR A 87 -33.88 25.11 11.64
CA THR A 87 -32.94 24.51 12.60
C THR A 87 -32.84 23.00 12.41
N ASP A 88 -31.85 22.38 13.03
CA ASP A 88 -31.82 20.94 13.23
C ASP A 88 -33.05 20.51 14.02
N THR A 89 -33.68 19.41 13.62
CA THR A 89 -34.86 18.92 14.34
C THR A 89 -34.57 18.77 15.85
N PRO A 90 -35.42 19.32 16.74
CA PRO A 90 -35.29 19.13 18.18
C PRO A 90 -35.44 17.64 18.56
N THR A 91 -36.22 16.88 17.78
CA THR A 91 -36.47 15.45 17.97
C THR A 91 -35.68 14.64 16.95
N PRO A 92 -34.55 13.99 17.32
CA PRO A 92 -33.71 13.26 16.38
C PRO A 92 -34.51 12.24 15.56
N GLY A 93 -34.35 12.27 14.24
CA GLY A 93 -34.98 11.31 13.32
C GLY A 93 -36.44 11.59 12.95
N ASN A 94 -37.04 12.68 13.45
CA ASN A 94 -38.41 13.10 13.09
C ASN A 94 -38.42 14.55 12.62
N PHE A 95 -39.23 14.84 11.59
CA PHE A 95 -39.51 16.22 11.18
C PHE A 95 -40.30 16.94 12.28
N SER A 96 -39.90 18.16 12.64
CA SER A 96 -40.60 18.98 13.64
C SER A 96 -41.05 20.30 13.03
N GLN A 97 -42.27 20.73 13.32
CA GLN A 97 -42.80 22.01 12.84
C GLN A 97 -43.61 22.72 13.92
N VAL A 98 -43.49 24.05 13.98
CA VAL A 98 -44.38 24.93 14.74
C VAL A 98 -44.77 26.07 13.83
N SER A 99 -46.04 26.12 13.43
CA SER A 99 -46.49 27.11 12.45
C SER A 99 -47.74 27.86 12.87
N PHE A 100 -47.86 29.09 12.36
CA PHE A 100 -48.95 29.99 12.66
C PHE A 100 -49.44 30.69 11.39
N VAL A 101 -50.75 30.68 11.17
CA VAL A 101 -51.41 31.42 10.09
C VAL A 101 -52.33 32.46 10.72
N ASN A 102 -52.06 33.76 10.50
CA ASN A 102 -52.82 34.85 11.10
C ASN A 102 -52.97 34.71 12.64
N SER A 103 -51.90 34.26 13.31
CA SER A 103 -51.85 33.95 14.75
C SER A 103 -52.62 32.70 15.21
N MET A 104 -53.20 31.93 14.28
CA MET A 104 -53.78 30.63 14.58
C MET A 104 -52.69 29.56 14.46
N HIS A 105 -52.53 28.75 15.50
CA HIS A 105 -51.52 27.70 15.52
C HIS A 105 -51.96 26.48 14.72
N THR A 106 -51.28 26.27 13.60
CA THR A 106 -51.46 25.12 12.72
C THR A 106 -50.61 23.95 13.21
N SER A 107 -51.04 23.30 14.29
CA SER A 107 -50.27 22.22 14.95
C SER A 107 -50.03 20.99 14.06
N ARG A 108 -50.89 20.73 13.08
CA ARG A 108 -50.70 19.68 12.08
C ARG A 108 -49.99 20.17 10.81
N GLY A 109 -49.69 21.47 10.73
CA GLY A 109 -49.03 22.09 9.58
C GLY A 109 -50.01 22.49 8.49
N GLY A 110 -49.68 22.21 7.24
CA GLY A 110 -50.53 22.55 6.10
C GLY A 110 -49.75 22.94 4.86
N THR A 111 -50.48 23.39 3.85
CA THR A 111 -49.94 23.78 2.54
C THR A 111 -48.85 24.83 2.59
N HIS A 112 -48.86 25.74 3.58
CA HIS A 112 -47.81 26.75 3.81
C HIS A 112 -46.50 26.14 4.30
N VAL A 113 -46.57 25.18 5.22
CA VAL A 113 -45.39 24.46 5.73
C VAL A 113 -44.79 23.59 4.64
N ASP A 114 -45.62 22.86 3.90
CA ASP A 114 -45.15 21.97 2.83
C ASP A 114 -44.51 22.75 1.68
N ALA A 115 -45.06 23.91 1.30
CA ALA A 115 -44.50 24.76 0.25
C ALA A 115 -43.08 25.26 0.58
N VAL A 116 -42.85 25.68 1.83
CA VAL A 116 -41.54 26.15 2.29
C VAL A 116 -40.57 24.99 2.52
N CYS A 117 -41.03 23.93 3.20
CA CYS A 117 -40.21 22.76 3.52
C CYS A 117 -39.75 22.02 2.25
N GLY A 118 -40.60 21.91 1.22
CA GLY A 118 -40.26 21.26 -0.03
C GLY A 118 -39.05 21.90 -0.71
N GLN A 119 -39.05 23.24 -0.84
CA GLN A 119 -37.94 23.98 -1.45
C GLN A 119 -36.62 23.81 -0.68
N ILE A 120 -36.67 23.79 0.65
CA ILE A 120 -35.49 23.58 1.50
C ILE A 120 -34.95 22.16 1.33
N VAL A 121 -35.84 21.16 1.30
CA VAL A 121 -35.49 19.75 1.11
C VAL A 121 -34.89 19.52 -0.28
N ASP A 122 -35.47 20.10 -1.32
CA ASP A 122 -34.98 19.97 -2.70
C ASP A 122 -33.60 20.61 -2.85
N HIS A 123 -33.39 21.80 -2.29
CA HIS A 123 -32.08 22.44 -2.32
C HIS A 123 -31.01 21.65 -1.56
N ILE A 124 -31.31 21.17 -0.35
CA ILE A 124 -30.38 20.33 0.42
C ILE A 124 -30.10 19.03 -0.34
N SER A 125 -31.11 18.42 -0.98
CA SER A 125 -30.96 17.22 -1.80
C SER A 125 -29.95 17.43 -2.93
N ASP A 126 -30.05 18.55 -3.66
CA ASP A 126 -29.12 18.91 -4.73
C ASP A 126 -27.69 19.12 -4.21
N VAL A 127 -27.53 19.79 -3.06
CA VAL A 127 -26.22 20.05 -2.45
C VAL A 127 -25.57 18.75 -1.98
N VAL A 128 -26.34 17.89 -1.31
CA VAL A 128 -25.88 16.64 -0.73
C VAL A 128 -25.51 15.63 -1.83
N ASN A 129 -26.36 15.45 -2.84
CA ASN A 129 -26.12 14.47 -3.91
C ASN A 129 -25.01 14.88 -4.90
N LYS A 130 -24.61 16.16 -4.93
CA LYS A 130 -23.43 16.63 -5.68
C LYS A 130 -22.12 16.52 -4.88
N ARG A 131 -22.18 16.32 -3.56
CA ARG A 131 -21.02 16.26 -2.68
C ARG A 131 -20.49 14.82 -2.58
N LYS A 132 -19.18 14.65 -2.69
CA LYS A 132 -18.52 13.34 -2.49
C LYS A 132 -18.75 12.88 -1.04
N GLY A 133 -19.22 11.65 -0.85
CA GLY A 133 -19.50 11.06 0.47
C GLY A 133 -20.98 10.82 0.78
N PHE A 134 -21.91 11.18 -0.11
CA PHE A 134 -23.34 10.92 0.06
C PHE A 134 -23.87 10.00 -1.04
N ASN A 135 -24.65 9.00 -0.65
CA ASN A 135 -25.20 7.98 -1.55
C ASN A 135 -26.70 8.21 -1.80
N ASN A 136 -27.02 8.91 -2.90
CA ASN A 136 -28.38 9.13 -3.43
C ASN A 136 -29.46 9.34 -2.34
N VAL A 137 -29.30 10.42 -1.55
CA VAL A 137 -30.17 10.75 -0.41
C VAL A 137 -31.54 11.20 -0.92
N ARG A 138 -32.61 10.60 -0.40
CA ARG A 138 -34.00 10.89 -0.79
C ARG A 138 -34.61 12.01 0.05
N ALA A 139 -35.54 12.77 -0.52
CA ALA A 139 -36.24 13.87 0.16
C ALA A 139 -36.84 13.53 1.55
N PRO A 140 -37.51 12.37 1.77
CA PRO A 140 -38.00 12.00 3.11
C PRO A 140 -36.87 11.78 4.13
N ASP A 141 -35.72 11.30 3.67
CA ASP A 141 -34.54 11.07 4.50
C ASP A 141 -33.86 12.38 4.91
N ILE A 142 -34.10 13.48 4.19
CA ILE A 142 -33.66 14.84 4.52
C ILE A 142 -34.68 15.49 5.48
N LYS A 143 -35.98 15.40 5.16
CA LYS A 143 -37.08 16.04 5.91
C LYS A 143 -37.04 15.70 7.41
N LYS A 144 -36.67 14.46 7.76
CA LYS A 144 -36.58 13.99 9.15
C LYS A 144 -35.51 14.68 10.01
N HIS A 145 -34.59 15.41 9.41
CA HIS A 145 -33.54 16.15 10.12
C HIS A 145 -33.85 17.64 10.28
N ILE A 146 -34.98 18.10 9.73
CA ILE A 146 -35.36 19.50 9.65
C ILE A 146 -36.35 19.86 10.76
N GLY A 147 -36.11 21.00 11.42
CA GLY A 147 -37.05 21.70 12.28
C GLY A 147 -37.43 23.05 11.65
N ILE A 148 -38.73 23.36 11.55
CA ILE A 148 -39.23 24.62 10.98
C ILE A 148 -40.14 25.35 11.97
N PHE A 149 -39.90 26.65 12.16
CA PHE A 149 -40.87 27.57 12.75
C PHE A 149 -41.33 28.54 11.67
N LEU A 150 -42.64 28.61 11.43
CA LEU A 150 -43.19 29.41 10.34
C LEU A 150 -44.34 30.29 10.83
N LYS A 151 -44.16 31.59 10.72
CA LYS A 151 -45.21 32.59 10.88
C LYS A 151 -45.64 33.04 9.49
N SER A 152 -46.94 33.02 9.23
CA SER A 152 -47.51 33.38 7.93
C SER A 152 -48.73 34.28 8.10
N ARG A 153 -48.89 35.22 7.18
CA ARG A 153 -50.10 36.03 7.03
C ARG A 153 -50.74 35.73 5.69
N ILE A 154 -51.97 35.21 5.72
CA ILE A 154 -52.66 34.70 4.53
C ILE A 154 -54.05 35.34 4.45
N PRO A 155 -54.40 36.05 3.37
CA PRO A 155 -55.76 36.54 3.14
C PRO A 155 -56.73 35.37 2.98
N ASN A 156 -57.90 35.44 3.63
CA ASN A 156 -58.97 34.45 3.52
C ASN A 156 -58.51 32.97 3.63
N PRO A 157 -57.83 32.58 4.74
CA PRO A 157 -57.29 31.24 4.87
C PRO A 157 -58.42 30.21 5.02
N SER A 158 -58.23 29.06 4.38
CA SER A 158 -59.11 27.88 4.45
C SER A 158 -58.40 26.77 5.21
N PHE A 159 -59.14 26.09 6.09
CA PHE A 159 -58.64 25.01 6.94
C PHE A 159 -59.47 23.75 6.71
N ASP A 160 -58.92 22.59 7.09
CA ASP A 160 -59.62 21.31 6.97
C ASP A 160 -60.77 21.14 7.97
N SER A 161 -60.74 21.91 9.07
CA SER A 161 -61.68 21.82 10.18
C SER A 161 -61.81 23.13 10.93
N GLN A 162 -62.84 23.23 11.78
CA GLN A 162 -63.06 24.38 12.66
C GLN A 162 -61.95 24.54 13.73
N MET A 163 -61.17 23.49 14.01
CA MET A 163 -60.01 23.59 14.92
C MET A 163 -58.88 24.42 14.31
N LYS A 164 -58.87 24.60 12.98
CA LYS A 164 -57.92 25.42 12.23
C LYS A 164 -56.46 25.04 12.49
N ASP A 165 -56.23 23.75 12.74
CA ASP A 165 -54.93 23.18 13.06
C ASP A 165 -54.19 22.65 11.81
N TYR A 166 -54.85 22.59 10.66
CA TYR A 166 -54.25 22.28 9.36
C TYR A 166 -54.74 23.23 8.24
N LEU A 167 -53.82 23.91 7.55
CA LEU A 167 -54.14 24.83 6.44
C LEU A 167 -54.32 24.06 5.13
N THR A 168 -55.38 24.37 4.38
CA THR A 168 -55.70 23.78 3.06
C THR A 168 -55.66 24.77 1.90
N THR A 169 -55.51 26.08 2.16
CA THR A 169 -55.36 27.11 1.11
C THR A 169 -54.24 26.73 0.12
N PRO A 170 -54.49 26.63 -1.20
CA PRO A 170 -53.47 26.23 -2.17
C PRO A 170 -52.28 27.19 -2.19
N SER A 171 -51.07 26.65 -2.42
CA SER A 171 -49.83 27.44 -2.39
C SER A 171 -49.75 28.57 -3.42
N LYS A 172 -50.50 28.45 -4.51
CA LYS A 172 -50.63 29.50 -5.54
C LYS A 172 -51.26 30.80 -4.99
N ALA A 173 -52.03 30.72 -3.90
CA ALA A 173 -52.68 31.87 -3.29
C ALA A 173 -51.77 32.66 -2.31
N PHE A 174 -50.49 32.28 -2.20
CA PHE A 174 -49.53 32.92 -1.28
C PHE A 174 -48.70 34.05 -1.93
N GLU A 175 -49.06 34.51 -3.14
CA GLU A 175 -48.45 35.67 -3.82
C GLU A 175 -46.91 35.65 -3.87
N ASP A 176 -46.33 34.51 -4.26
CA ASP A 176 -44.88 34.27 -4.34
C ASP A 176 -44.10 34.41 -3.02
N LYS A 177 -44.76 34.66 -1.88
CA LYS A 177 -44.12 34.83 -0.56
C LYS A 177 -43.49 33.56 0.00
N THR A 178 -43.83 32.39 -0.55
CA THR A 178 -43.18 31.12 -0.20
C THR A 178 -41.99 30.79 -1.10
N LYS A 179 -41.73 31.53 -2.18
CA LYS A 179 -40.59 31.25 -3.08
C LYS A 179 -39.29 31.72 -2.42
N LEU A 180 -38.43 30.78 -2.05
CA LEU A 180 -37.12 31.07 -1.48
C LEU A 180 -36.06 31.05 -2.58
N SER A 181 -35.21 32.08 -2.64
CA SER A 181 -34.05 32.07 -3.52
C SER A 181 -32.97 31.10 -3.00
N VAL A 182 -32.10 30.62 -3.91
CA VAL A 182 -30.98 29.76 -3.52
C VAL A 182 -30.06 30.44 -2.49
N SER A 183 -29.85 31.76 -2.58
CA SER A 183 -29.05 32.50 -1.61
C SER A 183 -29.71 32.55 -0.23
N GLN A 184 -31.04 32.73 -0.17
CA GLN A 184 -31.80 32.72 1.08
C GLN A 184 -31.76 31.35 1.77
N ILE A 185 -31.89 30.25 1.00
CA ILE A 185 -31.81 28.90 1.57
C ILE A 185 -30.39 28.60 2.08
N ARG A 186 -29.35 29.05 1.38
CA ARG A 186 -27.96 28.92 1.86
C ARG A 186 -27.73 29.66 3.16
N GLU A 187 -28.21 30.90 3.27
CA GLU A 187 -28.06 31.68 4.49
C GLU A 187 -28.81 31.02 5.67
N LEU A 188 -30.05 30.56 5.43
CA LEU A 188 -30.85 29.84 6.43
C LEU A 188 -30.21 28.54 6.93
N SER A 189 -29.42 27.85 6.09
CA SER A 189 -28.84 26.54 6.40
C SER A 189 -27.37 26.58 6.79
N LYS A 190 -26.69 27.73 6.65
CA LYS A 190 -25.24 27.89 6.79
C LYS A 190 -24.68 27.34 8.11
N ASP A 191 -25.30 27.70 9.23
CA ASP A 191 -24.81 27.33 10.57
C ASP A 191 -25.53 26.09 11.14
N THR A 192 -26.50 25.54 10.40
CA THR A 192 -27.25 24.35 10.83
C THR A 192 -26.41 23.09 10.70
N LYS A 193 -26.63 22.09 11.57
CA LYS A 193 -25.95 20.78 11.48
C LYS A 193 -26.71 19.78 10.60
N ILE A 194 -27.67 20.22 9.79
CA ILE A 194 -28.62 19.34 9.07
C ILE A 194 -27.85 18.39 8.14
N ILE A 195 -26.91 18.93 7.34
CA ILE A 195 -26.08 18.14 6.41
C ILE A 195 -25.19 17.14 7.16
N LYS A 196 -24.57 17.57 8.27
CA LYS A 196 -23.72 16.69 9.11
C LYS A 196 -24.54 15.54 9.70
N ASN A 197 -25.76 15.83 10.18
CA ASN A 197 -26.67 14.84 10.75
C ASN A 197 -27.17 13.83 9.70
N ILE A 198 -27.39 14.27 8.45
CA ILE A 198 -27.73 13.39 7.32
C ILE A 198 -26.57 12.43 7.02
N GLN A 199 -25.32 12.93 7.03
CA GLN A 199 -24.12 12.13 6.80
C GLN A 199 -23.97 11.03 7.87
N LEU A 200 -24.01 11.41 9.15
CA LEU A 200 -23.96 10.46 10.28
C LEU A 200 -25.06 9.39 10.20
N ALA A 201 -26.26 9.76 9.74
CA ALA A 201 -27.36 8.81 9.59
C ALA A 201 -27.20 7.87 8.39
N GLN A 202 -26.54 8.29 7.31
CA GLN A 202 -26.18 7.37 6.21
C GLN A 202 -25.13 6.37 6.69
N ASP A 203 -24.06 6.86 7.32
CA ASP A 203 -22.99 6.02 7.85
C ASP A 203 -23.54 4.96 8.83
N SER A 204 -24.45 5.37 9.72
CA SER A 204 -25.13 4.47 10.66
C SER A 204 -26.03 3.42 9.97
N ARG A 205 -26.74 3.78 8.90
CA ARG A 205 -27.60 2.84 8.15
C ARG A 205 -26.79 1.86 7.32
N GLU A 206 -25.68 2.30 6.74
CA GLU A 206 -24.75 1.41 6.05
C GLU A 206 -24.14 0.42 7.04
N ARG A 207 -23.69 0.89 8.21
CA ARG A 207 -23.28 0.05 9.36
C ARG A 207 -24.38 -0.93 9.81
N SER A 208 -25.65 -0.52 9.81
CA SER A 208 -26.79 -1.38 10.19
C SER A 208 -27.09 -2.50 9.17
N LYS A 209 -26.90 -2.25 7.87
CA LYS A 209 -27.02 -3.30 6.84
C LYS A 209 -25.91 -4.35 6.97
N LEU A 210 -24.71 -3.93 7.38
CA LEU A 210 -23.55 -4.79 7.59
C LEU A 210 -23.70 -5.71 8.80
N GLU A 211 -24.47 -5.28 9.82
CA GLU A 211 -24.77 -6.10 10.99
C GLU A 211 -25.52 -7.40 10.64
N LYS A 212 -26.41 -7.41 9.65
CA LYS A 212 -27.13 -8.66 9.27
C LYS A 212 -26.18 -9.78 8.80
N VAL A 213 -24.96 -9.42 8.38
CA VAL A 213 -23.92 -10.35 7.94
C VAL A 213 -23.03 -10.83 9.10
N ILE A 214 -22.92 -10.04 10.18
CA ILE A 214 -22.04 -10.31 11.35
C ILE A 214 -22.83 -10.84 12.56
N GLY A 215 -24.10 -10.45 12.70
CA GLY A 215 -24.88 -10.52 13.93
C GLY A 215 -25.56 -11.87 14.19
N GLY A 216 -24.75 -12.87 14.52
CA GLY A 216 -25.20 -14.14 15.11
C GLY A 216 -24.35 -14.54 16.31
N SER A 217 -24.06 -13.64 17.26
CA SER A 217 -23.32 -14.02 18.48
C SER A 217 -23.75 -13.25 19.73
N LYS A 218 -24.96 -13.58 20.19
CA LYS A 218 -25.32 -13.45 21.61
C LYS A 218 -24.69 -14.59 22.42
N ARG A 219 -23.36 -14.69 22.56
CA ARG A 219 -22.75 -15.61 23.55
C ARG A 219 -21.44 -15.04 24.08
N LYS A 220 -21.54 -14.21 25.13
CA LYS A 220 -20.40 -13.72 25.95
C LYS A 220 -19.57 -14.84 26.62
N ALA A 221 -19.99 -16.10 26.55
CA ALA A 221 -19.42 -17.20 27.33
C ALA A 221 -19.19 -18.53 26.56
N ALA A 222 -19.37 -18.57 25.23
CA ALA A 222 -19.10 -19.80 24.49
C ALA A 222 -17.62 -19.88 24.09
N LEU A 223 -16.98 -21.02 24.35
CA LEU A 223 -15.64 -21.33 23.87
C LEU A 223 -15.61 -21.15 22.34
N LEU A 224 -14.84 -20.16 21.86
CA LEU A 224 -14.78 -19.84 20.44
C LEU A 224 -14.07 -21.00 19.71
N LYS A 225 -14.76 -21.65 18.77
CA LYS A 225 -14.17 -22.68 17.92
C LYS A 225 -13.43 -22.06 16.73
N ILE A 226 -12.49 -21.16 17.01
CA ILE A 226 -11.65 -20.53 15.99
C ILE A 226 -10.34 -21.33 15.91
N PRO A 227 -10.00 -21.91 14.75
CA PRO A 227 -8.75 -22.67 14.62
C PRO A 227 -7.54 -21.82 14.98
N LYS A 228 -6.56 -22.44 15.66
CA LYS A 228 -5.29 -21.83 16.11
C LYS A 228 -5.40 -20.74 17.19
N LEU A 229 -6.59 -20.34 17.62
CA LEU A 229 -6.76 -19.45 18.77
C LEU A 229 -6.36 -20.18 20.06
N GLU A 230 -5.49 -19.55 20.83
CA GLU A 230 -5.21 -19.92 22.23
C GLU A 230 -5.87 -18.86 23.09
N ASP A 231 -7.06 -19.14 23.58
CA ASP A 231 -7.89 -18.15 24.27
C ASP A 231 -7.45 -18.00 25.74
N ALA A 232 -7.42 -16.77 26.26
CA ALA A 232 -7.14 -16.54 27.68
C ALA A 232 -8.31 -17.05 28.54
N ASN A 233 -8.03 -17.64 29.71
CA ASN A 233 -9.08 -18.21 30.55
C ASN A 233 -10.10 -17.15 31.02
N PHE A 234 -9.68 -15.89 31.18
CA PHE A 234 -10.57 -14.79 31.58
C PHE A 234 -11.21 -14.04 30.40
N ALA A 235 -10.90 -14.38 29.14
CA ALA A 235 -11.43 -13.66 27.98
C ALA A 235 -12.95 -13.81 27.82
N GLY A 236 -13.67 -12.69 27.75
CA GLY A 236 -15.14 -12.64 27.71
C GLY A 236 -15.82 -12.72 29.08
N THR A 237 -15.05 -12.87 30.17
CA THR A 237 -15.57 -12.84 31.55
C THR A 237 -15.63 -11.42 32.11
N LYS A 238 -15.96 -11.26 33.40
CA LYS A 238 -15.89 -9.97 34.09
C LYS A 238 -14.47 -9.39 34.20
N LYS A 239 -13.43 -10.20 33.98
CA LYS A 239 -12.01 -9.80 34.02
C LYS A 239 -11.42 -9.57 32.62
N SER A 240 -12.26 -9.37 31.60
CA SER A 240 -11.81 -9.19 30.21
C SER A 240 -10.91 -7.97 30.02
N ASP A 241 -11.09 -6.94 30.84
CA ASP A 241 -10.27 -5.74 30.93
C ASP A 241 -8.81 -6.03 31.29
N GLN A 242 -8.54 -7.14 31.99
CA GLN A 242 -7.20 -7.58 32.37
C GLN A 242 -6.54 -8.49 31.32
N CYS A 243 -7.27 -8.82 30.25
CA CYS A 243 -6.80 -9.74 29.23
C CYS A 243 -6.11 -9.02 28.07
N THR A 244 -4.96 -9.56 27.65
CA THR A 244 -4.21 -9.14 26.47
C THR A 244 -4.26 -10.22 25.39
N LEU A 245 -4.70 -9.86 24.18
CA LEU A 245 -4.58 -10.72 23.01
C LEU A 245 -3.28 -10.43 22.28
N ILE A 246 -2.41 -11.43 22.17
CA ILE A 246 -1.17 -11.35 21.39
C ILE A 246 -1.47 -11.78 19.95
N LEU A 247 -1.36 -10.84 19.01
CA LEU A 247 -1.46 -11.09 17.57
C LEU A 247 -0.07 -11.37 17.01
N THR A 248 0.14 -12.56 16.47
CA THR A 248 1.46 -13.01 16.03
C THR A 248 1.58 -13.08 14.51
N GLU A 249 2.76 -12.77 13.97
CA GLU A 249 3.07 -13.00 12.56
C GLU A 249 3.32 -14.50 12.29
N GLY A 250 2.26 -15.19 11.82
CA GLY A 250 2.34 -16.61 11.51
C GLY A 250 2.51 -17.53 12.72
N ASP A 251 2.74 -18.81 12.42
CA ASP A 251 2.85 -19.87 13.43
C ASP A 251 4.20 -19.86 14.16
N SER A 252 5.26 -19.34 13.51
CA SER A 252 6.61 -19.23 14.11
C SER A 252 6.60 -18.27 15.31
N ALA A 253 6.05 -17.07 15.13
CA ALA A 253 5.87 -16.12 16.22
C ALA A 253 4.88 -16.66 17.27
N LYS A 254 3.83 -17.39 16.87
CA LYS A 254 2.93 -18.05 17.83
C LYS A 254 3.69 -18.98 18.78
N ALA A 255 4.64 -19.77 18.28
CA ALA A 255 5.41 -20.69 19.13
C ALA A 255 6.21 -19.94 20.21
N LEU A 256 6.78 -18.77 19.88
CA LEU A 256 7.45 -17.90 20.84
C LEU A 256 6.48 -17.37 21.91
N ALA A 257 5.31 -16.88 21.50
CA ALA A 257 4.29 -16.41 22.43
C ALA A 257 3.80 -17.54 23.35
N MET A 258 3.64 -18.76 22.84
CA MET A 258 3.27 -19.93 23.63
C MET A 258 4.31 -20.29 24.68
N ALA A 259 5.60 -20.17 24.37
CA ALA A 259 6.67 -20.33 25.36
C ALA A 259 6.60 -19.24 26.44
N GLY A 260 6.28 -18.00 26.05
CA GLY A 260 6.04 -16.86 26.94
C GLY A 260 4.85 -17.05 27.88
N LEU A 261 3.75 -17.67 27.41
CA LEU A 261 2.58 -17.99 28.25
C LEU A 261 2.91 -18.88 29.46
N ALA A 262 3.98 -19.67 29.39
CA ALA A 262 4.45 -20.45 30.54
C ALA A 262 4.98 -19.57 31.69
N VAL A 263 5.33 -18.31 31.41
CA VAL A 263 5.81 -17.32 32.37
C VAL A 263 4.68 -16.41 32.84
N VAL A 264 3.95 -15.79 31.90
CA VAL A 264 2.91 -14.79 32.22
C VAL A 264 1.54 -15.39 32.58
N GLY A 265 1.36 -16.69 32.31
CA GLY A 265 0.14 -17.44 32.58
C GLY A 265 -0.94 -17.30 31.51
N ARG A 266 -1.81 -18.32 31.44
CA ARG A 266 -2.91 -18.41 30.45
C ARG A 266 -4.18 -17.66 30.87
N ASP A 267 -4.23 -17.15 32.09
CA ASP A 267 -5.41 -16.48 32.62
C ASP A 267 -5.70 -15.16 31.92
N ARG A 268 -4.65 -14.37 31.71
CA ARG A 268 -4.72 -13.01 31.16
C ARG A 268 -4.21 -12.88 29.73
N TYR A 269 -3.58 -13.90 29.16
CA TYR A 269 -2.95 -13.79 27.85
C TYR A 269 -3.48 -14.84 26.89
N GLY A 270 -3.96 -14.36 25.73
CA GLY A 270 -4.37 -15.17 24.60
C GLY A 270 -3.44 -14.95 23.41
N VAL A 271 -3.39 -15.88 22.46
CA VAL A 271 -2.53 -15.82 21.28
C VAL A 271 -3.31 -16.19 20.02
N PHE A 272 -3.19 -15.38 18.97
CA PHE A 272 -3.79 -15.66 17.67
C PHE A 272 -2.81 -15.34 16.52
N PRO A 273 -2.46 -16.33 15.68
CA PRO A 273 -1.56 -16.13 14.55
C PRO A 273 -2.30 -15.61 13.32
N LEU A 274 -1.80 -14.51 12.75
CA LEU A 274 -2.25 -14.01 11.45
C LEU A 274 -1.69 -14.89 10.33
N ARG A 275 -2.50 -15.17 9.31
CA ARG A 275 -2.07 -16.01 8.15
C ARG A 275 -1.09 -15.32 7.19
N GLY A 276 -0.82 -14.04 7.40
CA GLY A 276 0.04 -13.20 6.55
C GLY A 276 -0.36 -11.73 6.66
N LYS A 277 -0.04 -10.94 5.64
CA LYS A 277 -0.41 -9.52 5.57
C LYS A 277 -1.92 -9.36 5.68
N LEU A 278 -2.35 -8.56 6.65
CA LEU A 278 -3.75 -8.22 6.84
C LEU A 278 -4.27 -7.42 5.62
N LEU A 279 -5.54 -7.60 5.29
CA LEU A 279 -6.16 -6.90 4.18
C LEU A 279 -6.26 -5.40 4.50
N ASN A 280 -5.75 -4.52 3.62
CA ASN A 280 -5.98 -3.09 3.75
C ASN A 280 -7.48 -2.80 3.54
N VAL A 281 -8.16 -2.39 4.61
CA VAL A 281 -9.60 -2.19 4.64
C VAL A 281 -10.05 -0.86 4.01
N ARG A 282 -9.15 0.11 3.86
CA ARG A 282 -9.50 1.41 3.25
C ARG A 282 -9.81 1.22 1.76
N ALA A 283 -10.91 1.83 1.32
CA ALA A 283 -11.44 1.75 -0.05
C ALA A 283 -11.91 0.36 -0.50
N MET A 284 -12.19 -0.54 0.44
CA MET A 284 -12.90 -1.79 0.19
C MET A 284 -14.39 -1.62 0.53
N ALA A 285 -15.26 -2.31 -0.21
CA ALA A 285 -16.65 -2.42 0.23
C ALA A 285 -16.71 -3.23 1.52
N ASP A 286 -17.47 -2.80 2.51
CA ASP A 286 -17.51 -3.45 3.83
C ASP A 286 -17.90 -4.94 3.74
N ASN A 287 -18.77 -5.32 2.79
CA ASN A 287 -19.08 -6.74 2.53
C ASN A 287 -17.84 -7.57 2.18
N ALA A 288 -16.89 -7.00 1.43
CA ALA A 288 -15.63 -7.67 1.07
C ALA A 288 -14.68 -7.76 2.28
N VAL A 289 -14.66 -6.74 3.13
CA VAL A 289 -13.88 -6.76 4.38
C VAL A 289 -14.41 -7.86 5.32
N LEU A 290 -15.73 -7.97 5.44
CA LEU A 290 -16.39 -8.97 6.31
C LEU A 290 -16.36 -10.39 5.76
N ALA A 291 -16.22 -10.56 4.44
CA ALA A 291 -15.96 -11.84 3.82
C ALA A 291 -14.53 -12.37 4.13
N ASN A 292 -13.61 -11.49 4.56
CA ASN A 292 -12.28 -11.90 4.94
C ASN A 292 -12.32 -12.69 6.25
N ALA A 293 -11.91 -13.96 6.19
CA ALA A 293 -11.95 -14.87 7.32
C ALA A 293 -11.07 -14.42 8.50
N GLU A 294 -9.93 -13.79 8.26
CA GLU A 294 -9.02 -13.32 9.31
C GLU A 294 -9.63 -12.14 10.08
N ILE A 295 -10.16 -11.14 9.38
CA ILE A 295 -10.85 -10.00 10.02
C ILE A 295 -12.08 -10.48 10.79
N LYS A 296 -12.86 -11.40 10.22
CA LYS A 296 -14.01 -12.00 10.90
C LYS A 296 -13.60 -12.73 12.19
N ASN A 297 -12.49 -13.47 12.15
CA ASN A 297 -11.96 -14.13 13.33
C ASN A 297 -11.52 -13.10 14.39
N LEU A 298 -10.76 -12.08 14.02
CA LEU A 298 -10.32 -11.02 14.94
C LEU A 298 -11.50 -10.33 15.62
N CYS A 299 -12.52 -9.94 14.86
CA CYS A 299 -13.73 -9.35 15.42
C CYS A 299 -14.40 -10.28 16.44
N SER A 300 -14.45 -11.57 16.13
CA SER A 300 -15.05 -12.58 17.00
C SER A 300 -14.23 -12.81 18.28
N ILE A 301 -12.90 -12.87 18.15
CA ILE A 301 -11.97 -13.11 19.27
C ILE A 301 -12.02 -11.95 20.27
N LEU A 302 -11.99 -10.72 19.76
CA LEU A 302 -11.98 -9.49 20.57
C LEU A 302 -13.38 -9.10 21.06
N GLY A 303 -14.44 -9.66 20.48
CA GLY A 303 -15.81 -9.23 20.77
C GLY A 303 -16.13 -7.85 20.20
N LEU A 304 -15.51 -7.51 19.07
CA LEU A 304 -15.69 -6.22 18.42
C LEU A 304 -17.05 -6.13 17.74
N ASN A 305 -17.71 -4.99 17.91
CA ASN A 305 -19.01 -4.68 17.36
C ASN A 305 -18.92 -3.40 16.52
N LEU A 306 -19.25 -3.49 15.23
CA LEU A 306 -19.23 -2.34 14.32
C LEU A 306 -20.25 -1.24 14.66
N LYS A 307 -21.21 -1.50 15.55
CA LYS A 307 -22.17 -0.49 16.02
C LYS A 307 -21.64 0.41 17.12
N LEU A 308 -20.62 -0.04 17.84
CA LEU A 308 -20.09 0.67 18.99
C LEU A 308 -18.92 1.54 18.53
N SER A 309 -18.91 2.79 18.98
CA SER A 309 -17.74 3.66 18.80
C SER A 309 -16.63 3.30 19.79
N TYR A 310 -16.97 2.63 20.90
CA TYR A 310 -16.08 2.38 22.06
C TYR A 310 -15.58 3.67 22.73
N GLU A 311 -16.32 4.75 22.58
CA GLU A 311 -16.03 6.03 23.23
C GLU A 311 -16.31 5.99 24.75
N ILE A 312 -17.32 5.22 25.17
CA ILE A 312 -17.73 5.09 26.57
C ILE A 312 -17.27 3.77 27.20
N ASP A 313 -17.00 3.76 28.50
CA ASP A 313 -16.50 2.59 29.23
C ASP A 313 -17.49 1.41 29.23
N GLU A 314 -18.79 1.68 29.13
CA GLU A 314 -19.82 0.64 29.00
C GLU A 314 -19.63 -0.23 27.75
N ASP A 315 -19.17 0.36 26.65
CA ASP A 315 -18.91 -0.36 25.40
C ASP A 315 -17.65 -1.24 25.53
N MET A 316 -16.65 -0.77 26.27
CA MET A 316 -15.42 -1.54 26.54
C MET A 316 -15.71 -2.83 27.31
N LYS A 317 -16.71 -2.83 28.20
CA LYS A 317 -17.17 -4.03 28.93
C LYS A 317 -17.78 -5.11 28.01
N GLN A 318 -17.96 -4.82 26.72
CA GLN A 318 -18.40 -5.78 25.71
C GLN A 318 -17.23 -6.52 25.04
N LEU A 319 -16.02 -5.96 25.09
CA LEU A 319 -14.82 -6.60 24.57
C LEU A 319 -14.45 -7.84 25.40
N ARG A 320 -13.82 -8.81 24.75
CA ARG A 320 -13.27 -10.01 25.38
C ARG A 320 -11.84 -9.82 25.89
N TYR A 321 -11.14 -8.82 25.35
CA TYR A 321 -9.78 -8.44 25.70
C TYR A 321 -9.72 -6.92 25.83
N GLY A 322 -9.12 -6.44 26.92
CA GLY A 322 -8.90 -5.02 27.18
C GLY A 322 -7.69 -4.45 26.46
N ARG A 323 -6.79 -5.32 25.98
CA ARG A 323 -5.53 -4.94 25.32
C ARG A 323 -5.19 -5.87 24.17
N VAL A 324 -4.53 -5.33 23.16
CA VAL A 324 -4.01 -6.03 21.99
C VAL A 324 -2.51 -5.76 21.90
N MET A 325 -1.72 -6.83 21.85
CA MET A 325 -0.27 -6.80 21.69
C MET A 325 0.09 -7.32 20.31
N ILE A 326 0.77 -6.50 19.52
CA ILE A 326 1.22 -6.86 18.18
C ILE A 326 2.63 -7.43 18.29
N MET A 327 2.82 -8.68 17.85
CA MET A 327 4.07 -9.40 17.93
C MET A 327 4.48 -9.88 16.53
N THR A 328 5.17 -9.02 15.79
CA THR A 328 5.66 -9.25 14.43
C THR A 328 7.17 -9.45 14.42
N ASP A 329 7.68 -9.99 13.33
CA ASP A 329 9.12 -10.02 13.10
C ASP A 329 9.67 -8.57 13.05
N GLN A 330 10.91 -8.37 13.52
CA GLN A 330 11.55 -7.05 13.55
C GLN A 330 12.22 -6.76 12.21
N ASP A 331 11.40 -6.82 11.16
CA ASP A 331 11.76 -6.50 9.79
C ASP A 331 10.74 -5.52 9.18
N TYR A 332 11.02 -5.09 7.95
CA TYR A 332 10.14 -4.14 7.25
C TYR A 332 8.72 -4.69 7.01
N ASP A 333 8.57 -5.98 6.70
CA ASP A 333 7.26 -6.57 6.43
C ASP A 333 6.43 -6.70 7.73
N GLY A 334 7.08 -6.93 8.87
CA GLY A 334 6.51 -6.86 10.21
C GLY A 334 5.96 -5.46 10.53
N SER A 335 6.73 -4.40 10.29
CA SER A 335 6.26 -3.01 10.45
C SER A 335 5.03 -2.71 9.58
N HIS A 336 4.95 -3.26 8.37
CA HIS A 336 3.75 -3.15 7.54
C HIS A 336 2.54 -3.90 8.11
N ILE A 337 2.73 -5.08 8.71
CA ILE A 337 1.67 -5.80 9.41
C ILE A 337 1.16 -5.00 10.61
N LYS A 338 2.06 -4.44 11.43
CA LYS A 338 1.70 -3.53 12.53
C LYS A 338 0.81 -2.39 12.01
N GLY A 339 1.27 -1.72 10.95
CA GLY A 339 0.53 -0.61 10.35
C GLY A 339 -0.85 -1.02 9.79
N LEU A 340 -0.97 -2.19 9.18
CA LEU A 340 -2.26 -2.70 8.69
C LEU A 340 -3.24 -3.02 9.83
N ILE A 341 -2.75 -3.53 10.96
CA ILE A 341 -3.56 -3.76 12.17
C ILE A 341 -4.02 -2.43 12.75
N ILE A 342 -3.11 -1.46 12.92
CA ILE A 342 -3.44 -0.11 13.39
C ILE A 342 -4.48 0.53 12.46
N ASN A 343 -4.30 0.41 11.15
CA ASN A 343 -5.22 0.89 10.13
C ASN A 343 -6.61 0.22 10.21
N LEU A 344 -6.69 -1.08 10.50
CA LEU A 344 -7.96 -1.77 10.73
C LEU A 344 -8.70 -1.15 11.92
N PHE A 345 -8.01 -0.98 13.05
CA PHE A 345 -8.61 -0.41 14.26
C PHE A 345 -9.01 1.04 14.06
N GLU A 346 -8.16 1.86 13.45
CA GLU A 346 -8.45 3.28 13.20
C GLU A 346 -9.66 3.44 12.28
N CYS A 347 -9.72 2.66 11.19
CA CYS A 347 -10.78 2.80 10.17
C CYS A 347 -12.18 2.45 10.71
N TYR A 348 -12.28 1.49 11.63
CA TYR A 348 -13.58 1.01 12.15
C TYR A 348 -13.88 1.46 13.58
N TRP A 349 -12.86 1.62 14.42
CA TRP A 349 -12.97 1.93 15.86
C TRP A 349 -11.89 2.93 16.32
N PRO A 350 -11.90 4.17 15.81
CA PRO A 350 -10.84 5.15 16.10
C PRO A 350 -10.68 5.46 17.60
N HIS A 351 -11.75 5.42 18.39
CA HIS A 351 -11.65 5.63 19.85
C HIS A 351 -10.87 4.53 20.58
N LEU A 352 -10.75 3.32 20.02
CA LEU A 352 -9.87 2.29 20.56
C LEU A 352 -8.40 2.63 20.32
N VAL A 353 -8.08 3.26 19.19
CA VAL A 353 -6.72 3.71 18.84
C VAL A 353 -6.33 4.91 19.72
N SER A 354 -7.26 5.82 19.98
CA SER A 354 -7.02 6.98 20.87
C SER A 354 -6.97 6.64 22.36
N ARG A 355 -7.18 5.38 22.75
CA ARG A 355 -7.24 4.97 24.16
C ARG A 355 -5.91 4.37 24.61
N ASP A 356 -5.29 5.03 25.57
CA ASP A 356 -4.02 4.60 26.16
C ASP A 356 -4.09 3.14 26.65
N GLY A 357 -3.07 2.37 26.25
CA GLY A 357 -2.89 0.98 26.68
C GLY A 357 -3.77 -0.05 25.97
N PHE A 358 -4.60 0.34 25.00
CA PHE A 358 -5.36 -0.63 24.19
C PHE A 358 -4.47 -1.35 23.17
N LEU A 359 -3.63 -0.62 22.43
CA LEU A 359 -2.67 -1.18 21.48
C LEU A 359 -1.24 -1.04 22.02
N CYS A 360 -0.47 -2.12 21.90
CA CYS A 360 0.96 -2.12 22.18
C CYS A 360 1.69 -3.05 21.21
N GLU A 361 2.99 -2.90 21.12
CA GLU A 361 3.85 -3.85 20.40
C GLU A 361 4.79 -4.58 21.33
N PHE A 362 5.17 -5.78 20.91
CA PHE A 362 6.21 -6.58 21.54
C PHE A 362 7.50 -6.47 20.73
N VAL A 363 8.56 -5.98 21.35
CA VAL A 363 9.86 -5.74 20.71
C VAL A 363 10.91 -6.74 21.15
N THR A 364 11.70 -7.24 20.20
CA THR A 364 12.84 -8.13 20.46
C THR A 364 14.13 -7.51 19.98
N PRO A 365 15.28 -7.81 20.61
CA PRO A 365 16.57 -7.32 20.12
C PRO A 365 16.81 -7.74 18.68
N LEU A 366 17.25 -6.81 17.83
CA LEU A 366 17.63 -7.04 16.43
C LEU A 366 18.99 -7.73 16.34
N ILE A 367 19.93 -7.37 17.21
CA ILE A 367 21.29 -7.90 17.23
C ILE A 367 21.67 -8.27 18.66
N LYS A 368 22.36 -9.41 18.81
CA LYS A 368 23.10 -9.70 20.04
C LYS A 368 24.58 -9.88 19.73
N ALA A 369 25.41 -9.11 20.42
CA ALA A 369 26.86 -9.31 20.44
C ALA A 369 27.24 -10.11 21.69
N SER A 370 27.90 -11.24 21.50
CA SER A 370 28.31 -12.12 22.61
C SER A 370 29.83 -12.28 22.67
N ARG A 371 30.39 -12.22 23.88
CA ARG A 371 31.80 -12.50 24.16
C ARG A 371 31.95 -13.20 25.50
N GLY A 372 32.23 -14.50 25.47
CA GLY A 372 32.28 -15.32 26.68
C GLY A 372 30.91 -15.41 27.37
N ARG A 373 30.79 -14.83 28.57
CA ARG A 373 29.51 -14.74 29.32
C ARG A 373 28.79 -13.39 29.15
N GLU A 374 29.44 -12.42 28.51
CA GLU A 374 28.87 -11.10 28.27
C GLU A 374 28.02 -11.16 26.99
N THR A 375 26.76 -10.74 27.08
CA THR A 375 25.85 -10.61 25.94
C THR A 375 25.21 -9.23 25.97
N LEU A 376 25.42 -8.47 24.91
CA LEU A 376 24.81 -7.17 24.68
C LEU A 376 23.72 -7.32 23.63
N ALA A 377 22.55 -6.72 23.88
CA ALA A 377 21.39 -6.76 23.01
C ALA A 377 21.12 -5.34 22.49
N PHE A 378 20.95 -5.21 21.18
CA PHE A 378 20.67 -3.95 20.49
C PHE A 378 19.34 -4.06 19.77
N PHE A 379 18.50 -3.04 19.89
CA PHE A 379 17.14 -3.04 19.32
C PHE A 379 17.10 -2.33 17.97
N THR A 380 18.09 -1.48 17.68
CA THR A 380 18.20 -0.76 16.40
C THR A 380 19.58 -0.93 15.77
N MET A 381 19.67 -0.81 14.44
CA MET A 381 20.96 -0.78 13.72
C MET A 381 21.86 0.38 14.17
N PRO A 382 21.36 1.63 14.32
CA PRO A 382 22.19 2.74 14.79
C PRO A 382 22.83 2.51 16.16
N GLU A 383 22.10 1.90 17.12
CA GLU A 383 22.67 1.53 18.43
C GLU A 383 23.86 0.57 18.29
N TYR A 384 23.69 -0.47 17.45
CA TYR A 384 24.72 -1.45 17.20
C TYR A 384 25.94 -0.85 16.49
N GLU A 385 25.72 -0.05 15.45
CA GLU A 385 26.79 0.61 14.67
C GLU A 385 27.58 1.60 15.54
N ALA A 386 26.90 2.38 16.38
CA ALA A 386 27.54 3.29 17.33
C ALA A 386 28.41 2.52 18.35
N TRP A 387 27.91 1.40 18.88
CA TRP A 387 28.68 0.52 19.77
C TRP A 387 29.88 -0.10 19.03
N GLN A 388 29.67 -0.63 17.82
CA GLN A 388 30.71 -1.28 17.02
C GLN A 388 31.83 -0.30 16.65
N ALA A 389 31.51 0.96 16.35
CA ALA A 389 32.50 2.00 16.05
C ALA A 389 33.39 2.34 17.25
N GLN A 390 32.89 2.20 18.48
CA GLN A 390 33.63 2.49 19.71
C GLN A 390 34.34 1.26 20.28
N GLU A 391 33.80 0.07 20.04
CA GLU A 391 34.30 -1.19 20.59
C GLU A 391 35.56 -1.67 19.83
N LYS A 392 36.69 -1.76 20.55
CA LYS A 392 37.99 -2.16 19.99
C LYS A 392 38.42 -3.57 20.36
N ARG A 393 37.68 -4.26 21.23
CA ARG A 393 38.07 -5.58 21.74
C ARG A 393 37.69 -6.66 20.71
N PRO A 394 38.62 -7.50 20.24
CA PRO A 394 38.30 -8.58 19.30
C PRO A 394 37.55 -9.74 19.99
N GLY A 395 36.97 -10.64 19.22
CA GLY A 395 36.34 -11.88 19.72
C GLY A 395 34.85 -11.79 20.04
N TRP A 396 34.17 -10.73 19.60
CA TRP A 396 32.70 -10.70 19.61
C TRP A 396 32.13 -11.59 18.53
N THR A 397 31.12 -12.38 18.88
CA THR A 397 30.27 -13.10 17.94
C THR A 397 28.97 -12.33 17.80
N ILE A 398 28.64 -11.92 16.58
CA ILE A 398 27.45 -11.13 16.28
C ILE A 398 26.38 -12.07 15.74
N LYS A 399 25.20 -12.04 16.33
CA LYS A 399 24.04 -12.80 15.86
C LYS A 399 22.87 -11.85 15.58
N TYR A 400 22.38 -11.90 14.36
CA TYR A 400 21.23 -11.14 13.89
C TYR A 400 19.94 -11.93 14.14
N TYR A 401 18.91 -11.27 14.67
CA TYR A 401 17.60 -11.82 15.03
C TYR A 401 16.54 -11.15 14.15
N LYS A 402 16.45 -11.56 12.88
CA LYS A 402 15.53 -10.98 11.90
C LYS A 402 14.07 -11.43 12.07
N GLY A 403 13.87 -12.65 12.59
CA GLY A 403 12.54 -13.21 12.86
C GLY A 403 12.41 -13.72 14.29
N LEU A 404 11.19 -13.65 14.83
CA LEU A 404 10.85 -14.12 16.17
C LEU A 404 11.09 -15.62 16.33
N GLY A 405 10.95 -16.39 15.24
CA GLY A 405 11.24 -17.82 15.20
C GLY A 405 12.71 -18.19 15.45
N THR A 406 13.64 -17.23 15.36
CA THR A 406 15.08 -17.45 15.58
C THR A 406 15.45 -17.45 17.07
N SER A 407 14.57 -16.91 17.92
CA SER A 407 14.77 -16.91 19.37
C SER A 407 14.44 -18.28 19.97
N THR A 408 15.26 -18.73 20.90
CA THR A 408 15.06 -19.99 21.62
C THR A 408 13.91 -19.86 22.62
N SER A 409 13.32 -20.98 23.05
CA SER A 409 12.30 -20.97 24.10
C SER A 409 12.82 -20.44 25.45
N SER A 410 14.14 -20.49 25.70
CA SER A 410 14.74 -19.87 26.89
C SER A 410 14.69 -18.35 26.78
N GLU A 411 15.15 -17.80 25.66
CA GLU A 411 15.10 -16.36 25.41
C GLU A 411 13.67 -15.83 25.43
N ALA A 412 12.71 -16.59 24.88
CA ALA A 412 11.30 -16.25 24.98
C ALA A 412 10.84 -16.12 26.44
N LYS A 413 11.23 -17.04 27.31
CA LYS A 413 10.90 -16.96 28.74
C LYS A 413 11.58 -15.76 29.41
N ASP A 414 12.81 -15.47 29.04
CA ASP A 414 13.55 -14.29 29.55
C ASP A 414 12.82 -13.00 29.14
N TYR A 415 12.44 -12.85 27.86
CA TYR A 415 11.70 -11.68 27.38
C TYR A 415 10.36 -11.50 28.10
N PHE A 416 9.60 -12.58 28.30
CA PHE A 416 8.32 -12.53 28.99
C PHE A 416 8.45 -12.38 30.51
N SER A 417 9.61 -12.72 31.09
CA SER A 417 9.89 -12.47 32.52
C SER A 417 10.12 -10.99 32.81
N ASP A 418 10.60 -10.23 31.82
CA ASP A 418 10.81 -8.79 31.86
C ASP A 418 9.99 -8.09 30.75
N LEU A 419 8.70 -8.43 30.68
CA LEU A 419 7.80 -7.99 29.62
C LEU A 419 7.76 -6.46 29.46
N GLY A 420 8.00 -5.71 30.55
CA GLY A 420 8.05 -4.26 30.54
C GLY A 420 9.13 -3.67 29.63
N LYS A 421 10.30 -4.32 29.53
CA LYS A 421 11.37 -3.90 28.59
C LYS A 421 11.09 -4.27 27.14
N HIS A 422 10.16 -5.19 26.92
CA HIS A 422 9.84 -5.73 25.61
C HIS A 422 8.49 -5.24 25.11
N THR A 423 7.86 -4.26 25.77
CA THR A 423 6.54 -3.77 25.42
C THR A 423 6.56 -2.26 25.27
N LEU A 424 6.09 -1.77 24.12
CA LEU A 424 5.89 -0.33 23.87
C LEU A 424 4.40 -0.07 23.66
N ASP A 425 3.83 0.81 24.48
CA ASP A 425 2.43 1.23 24.33
C ASP A 425 2.27 2.26 23.22
N PHE A 426 1.32 2.08 22.31
CA PHE A 426 1.03 3.11 21.30
C PHE A 426 0.27 4.28 21.93
N LYS A 427 0.66 5.51 21.58
CA LYS A 427 0.00 6.73 22.04
C LYS A 427 -0.30 7.71 20.91
N THR A 428 -1.37 8.49 21.07
CA THR A 428 -1.66 9.63 20.19
C THR A 428 -0.91 10.86 20.66
N ASN A 429 -0.38 11.63 19.73
CA ASN A 429 0.19 12.95 20.01
C ASN A 429 -0.91 14.02 19.94
N ALA A 430 -0.93 14.96 20.88
CA ALA A 430 -1.91 16.04 20.92
C ALA A 430 -1.68 17.11 19.84
N GLU A 431 -0.47 17.20 19.29
CA GLU A 431 -0.07 18.20 18.31
C GLU A 431 -0.36 17.79 16.85
N THR A 432 -0.67 16.51 16.62
CA THR A 432 -0.85 15.95 15.28
C THR A 432 -2.17 15.20 15.15
N ASP A 433 -2.72 15.19 13.93
CA ASP A 433 -3.91 14.40 13.62
C ASP A 433 -3.51 12.96 13.29
N THR A 434 -3.51 12.08 14.31
CA THR A 434 -3.21 10.65 14.15
C THR A 434 -4.08 9.98 13.07
N SER A 435 -5.35 10.39 12.93
CA SER A 435 -6.26 9.83 11.92
C SER A 435 -5.79 10.20 10.51
N ASP A 436 -5.40 11.46 10.28
CA ASP A 436 -4.90 11.91 8.99
C ASP A 436 -3.60 11.20 8.59
N ILE A 437 -2.69 10.99 9.54
CA ILE A 437 -1.39 10.35 9.28
C ILE A 437 -1.54 8.86 8.97
N ILE A 438 -2.43 8.16 9.65
CA ILE A 438 -2.77 6.77 9.30
C ILE A 438 -3.50 6.73 7.95
N ASP A 439 -4.39 7.68 7.66
CA ASP A 439 -5.06 7.77 6.35
C ASP A 439 -4.05 8.01 5.21
N LEU A 440 -3.06 8.89 5.40
CA LEU A 440 -1.97 9.13 4.46
C LEU A 440 -1.29 7.81 4.05
N ALA A 441 -0.92 7.00 5.02
CA ALA A 441 -0.19 5.75 4.80
C ALA A 441 -1.02 4.69 4.03
N PHE A 442 -2.33 4.57 4.31
CA PHE A 442 -3.12 3.42 3.82
C PHE A 442 -4.20 3.77 2.78
N ASN A 443 -4.55 5.04 2.59
CA ASN A 443 -5.61 5.45 1.66
C ASN A 443 -5.11 5.45 0.22
N LYS A 444 -5.65 4.56 -0.62
CA LYS A 444 -5.27 4.43 -2.03
C LYS A 444 -5.39 5.73 -2.83
N LYS A 445 -6.25 6.67 -2.42
CA LYS A 445 -6.46 7.96 -3.11
C LYS A 445 -5.36 8.99 -2.82
N ARG A 446 -4.59 8.83 -1.74
CA ARG A 446 -3.49 9.73 -1.33
C ARG A 446 -2.13 9.27 -1.88
N ALA A 447 -2.12 8.78 -3.12
CA ALA A 447 -0.89 8.29 -3.75
C ALA A 447 0.16 9.40 -3.89
N ASN A 448 -0.25 10.62 -4.28
CA ASN A 448 0.66 11.76 -4.41
C ASN A 448 1.21 12.20 -3.05
N ASP A 449 0.36 12.31 -2.03
CA ASP A 449 0.81 12.66 -0.69
C ASP A 449 1.84 11.66 -0.14
N ARG A 450 1.68 10.36 -0.44
CA ARG A 450 2.70 9.35 -0.11
C ARG A 450 4.00 9.51 -0.90
N LYS A 451 3.94 10.02 -2.14
CA LYS A 451 5.16 10.34 -2.90
C LYS A 451 5.92 11.46 -2.23
N ASP A 452 5.23 12.52 -1.82
CA ASP A 452 5.83 13.66 -1.14
C ASP A 452 6.40 13.23 0.22
N TRP A 453 5.63 12.44 0.99
CA TRP A 453 6.07 11.84 2.24
C TRP A 453 7.34 10.99 2.08
N LEU A 454 7.38 10.11 1.08
CA LEU A 454 8.55 9.26 0.82
C LEU A 454 9.74 10.07 0.32
N THR A 455 9.52 11.07 -0.54
CA THR A 455 10.59 11.95 -1.03
C THR A 455 11.23 12.72 0.12
N ASN A 456 10.42 13.31 1.00
CA ASN A 456 10.89 13.99 2.21
C ASN A 456 11.65 13.03 3.13
N SER A 457 11.15 11.81 3.32
CA SER A 457 11.84 10.82 4.16
C SER A 457 13.22 10.42 3.63
N LEU A 458 13.37 10.30 2.31
CA LEU A 458 14.65 9.99 1.66
C LEU A 458 15.64 11.16 1.78
N GLN A 459 15.14 12.39 1.69
CA GLN A 459 15.95 13.59 1.91
C GLN A 459 16.45 13.68 3.36
N LEU A 460 15.56 13.46 4.33
CA LEU A 460 15.95 13.42 5.74
C LEU A 460 16.95 12.28 6.02
N GLN A 461 16.78 11.12 5.38
CA GLN A 461 17.71 10.01 5.51
C GLN A 461 19.10 10.35 4.96
N SER A 462 19.20 11.02 3.80
CA SER A 462 20.50 11.40 3.23
C SER A 462 21.24 12.46 4.06
N GLN A 463 20.50 13.23 4.86
CA GLN A 463 21.03 14.21 5.81
C GLN A 463 21.28 13.63 7.22
N ASN A 464 21.00 12.33 7.44
CA ASN A 464 21.01 11.68 8.76
C ASN A 464 20.04 12.30 9.78
N GLU A 465 18.94 12.89 9.32
CA GLU A 465 17.95 13.61 10.13
C GLU A 465 16.61 12.86 10.29
N LEU A 466 16.40 11.72 9.61
CA LEU A 466 15.14 10.95 9.70
C LEU A 466 14.84 10.47 11.13
N GLY A 467 15.88 10.23 11.93
CA GLY A 467 15.77 9.64 13.26
C GLY A 467 15.42 8.15 13.24
N PHE A 468 15.19 7.59 14.43
CA PHE A 468 14.78 6.19 14.63
C PHE A 468 13.78 6.10 15.78
N VAL A 469 13.08 4.97 15.89
CA VAL A 469 12.20 4.70 17.04
C VAL A 469 13.06 4.44 18.28
N ASP A 470 12.88 5.28 19.30
CA ASP A 470 13.60 5.19 20.57
C ASP A 470 12.98 4.11 21.46
N HIS A 471 13.60 2.93 21.47
CA HIS A 471 13.15 1.77 22.25
C HIS A 471 13.50 1.86 23.74
N SER A 472 14.14 2.95 24.19
CA SER A 472 14.40 3.19 25.63
C SER A 472 13.18 3.73 26.37
N GLN A 473 12.17 4.22 25.63
CA GLN A 473 10.91 4.72 26.19
C GLN A 473 9.94 3.55 26.45
N ASP A 474 8.88 3.81 27.21
CA ASP A 474 7.81 2.85 27.49
C ASP A 474 6.63 2.95 26.50
N HIS A 475 6.67 3.92 25.59
CA HIS A 475 5.61 4.19 24.62
C HIS A 475 6.18 4.63 23.26
N LEU A 476 5.35 4.46 22.23
CA LEU A 476 5.62 4.84 20.84
C LEU A 476 4.45 5.66 20.31
N ASN A 477 4.70 6.89 19.85
CA ASN A 477 3.66 7.68 19.20
C ASN A 477 3.31 7.10 17.83
N TYR A 478 2.03 7.12 17.46
CA TYR A 478 1.61 6.69 16.12
C TYR A 478 2.32 7.47 15.01
N ASP A 479 2.59 8.75 15.22
CA ASP A 479 3.33 9.62 14.30
C ASP A 479 4.76 9.14 14.06
N ASP A 480 5.45 8.78 15.14
CA ASP A 480 6.82 8.26 15.09
C ASP A 480 6.84 6.87 14.44
N PHE A 481 5.88 6.01 14.78
CA PHE A 481 5.72 4.73 14.10
C PHE A 481 5.54 4.90 12.59
N ILE A 482 4.65 5.78 12.14
CA ILE A 482 4.43 5.99 10.71
C ILE A 482 5.68 6.61 10.06
N ASN A 483 6.21 7.70 10.61
CA ASN A 483 7.25 8.50 9.96
C ASN A 483 8.69 8.01 10.17
N LYS A 484 8.95 7.10 11.12
CA LYS A 484 10.29 6.57 11.40
C LYS A 484 10.41 5.07 11.19
N GLU A 485 9.31 4.31 11.27
CA GLU A 485 9.33 2.85 11.09
C GLU A 485 8.60 2.41 9.81
N LEU A 486 7.31 2.73 9.65
CA LEU A 486 6.53 2.33 8.47
C LEU A 486 7.07 2.93 7.18
N VAL A 487 7.63 4.14 7.23
CA VAL A 487 8.27 4.78 6.07
C VAL A 487 9.43 3.94 5.52
N LEU A 488 10.19 3.26 6.39
CA LEU A 488 11.30 2.40 5.98
C LEU A 488 10.80 1.18 5.21
N PHE A 489 9.67 0.61 5.64
CA PHE A 489 8.99 -0.41 4.84
C PHE A 489 8.60 0.13 3.47
N SER A 490 8.01 1.32 3.39
CA SER A 490 7.59 1.90 2.12
C SER A 490 8.76 2.19 1.19
N GLN A 491 9.89 2.65 1.71
CA GLN A 491 11.15 2.80 0.96
C GLN A 491 11.68 1.44 0.47
N HIS A 492 11.68 0.41 1.34
CA HIS A 492 12.12 -0.93 0.98
C HIS A 492 11.21 -1.58 -0.08
N ASP A 493 9.89 -1.44 0.09
CA ASP A 493 8.87 -1.91 -0.84
C ASP A 493 9.02 -1.29 -2.23
N LEU A 494 9.35 -0.01 -2.26
CA LEU A 494 9.65 0.73 -3.46
C LEU A 494 10.92 0.20 -4.17
N ARG A 495 12.01 0.03 -3.43
CA ARG A 495 13.29 -0.53 -3.93
C ARG A 495 13.15 -1.94 -4.47
N ARG A 496 12.33 -2.80 -3.86
CA ARG A 496 12.11 -4.18 -4.34
C ARG A 496 11.14 -4.26 -5.53
N SER A 497 10.31 -3.25 -5.74
CA SER A 497 9.22 -3.30 -6.73
C SER A 497 9.54 -2.60 -8.05
N ILE A 498 10.36 -1.55 -8.03
CA ILE A 498 10.74 -0.74 -9.19
C ILE A 498 12.18 -1.10 -9.62
N PRO A 499 12.45 -1.38 -10.91
CA PRO A 499 13.80 -1.66 -11.39
C PRO A 499 14.65 -0.40 -11.57
N SER A 500 15.96 -0.58 -11.81
CA SER A 500 16.86 0.50 -12.22
C SER A 500 16.77 0.77 -13.72
N ALA A 501 16.97 2.02 -14.15
CA ALA A 501 17.15 2.40 -15.54
C ALA A 501 18.44 1.81 -16.15
N ILE A 502 19.42 1.45 -15.32
CA ILE A 502 20.72 0.96 -15.77
C ILE A 502 20.67 -0.52 -16.14
N ASP A 503 20.30 -1.39 -15.20
CA ASP A 503 20.23 -2.83 -15.45
C ASP A 503 18.84 -3.34 -15.80
N GLY A 504 17.77 -2.58 -15.55
CA GLY A 504 16.40 -3.02 -15.74
C GLY A 504 15.93 -4.13 -14.80
N LEU A 505 16.68 -4.43 -13.75
CA LEU A 505 16.41 -5.53 -12.84
C LEU A 505 15.93 -5.02 -11.48
N LYS A 506 15.05 -5.80 -10.86
CA LYS A 506 14.69 -5.70 -9.44
C LYS A 506 15.70 -6.46 -8.59
N PRO A 507 15.82 -6.16 -7.28
CA PRO A 507 16.76 -6.84 -6.39
C PRO A 507 16.68 -8.38 -6.44
N SER A 508 15.48 -8.97 -6.46
CA SER A 508 15.34 -10.43 -6.57
C SER A 508 15.90 -11.00 -7.87
N GLN A 509 15.78 -10.27 -8.98
CA GLN A 509 16.32 -10.67 -10.28
C GLN A 509 17.85 -10.52 -10.30
N ARG A 510 18.40 -9.47 -9.68
CA ARG A 510 19.86 -9.30 -9.50
C ARG A 510 20.45 -10.42 -8.67
N LYS A 511 19.81 -10.79 -7.55
CA LYS A 511 20.22 -11.91 -6.69
C LYS A 511 20.28 -13.22 -7.47
N VAL A 512 19.24 -13.54 -8.25
CA VAL A 512 19.21 -14.74 -9.11
C VAL A 512 20.34 -14.71 -10.14
N LEU A 513 20.57 -13.57 -10.80
CA LEU A 513 21.59 -13.43 -11.81
C LEU A 513 23.00 -13.55 -11.22
N PHE A 514 23.25 -12.88 -10.09
CA PHE A 514 24.49 -13.00 -9.31
C PHE A 514 24.76 -14.44 -8.89
N ALA A 515 23.76 -15.15 -8.37
CA ALA A 515 23.88 -16.55 -8.01
C ALA A 515 24.25 -17.42 -9.24
N GLY A 516 23.61 -17.19 -10.39
CA GLY A 516 23.94 -17.84 -11.65
C GLY A 516 25.38 -17.56 -12.11
N PHE A 517 25.82 -16.30 -12.00
CA PHE A 517 27.17 -15.86 -12.34
C PHE A 517 28.25 -16.43 -11.43
N LYS A 518 28.02 -16.39 -10.12
CA LYS A 518 28.93 -16.94 -9.09
C LYS A 518 29.09 -18.45 -9.22
N ARG A 519 28.02 -19.17 -9.59
CA ARG A 519 28.05 -20.62 -9.83
C ARG A 519 28.63 -21.02 -11.19
N ASN A 520 28.81 -20.07 -12.10
CA ASN A 520 29.03 -20.34 -13.52
C ASN A 520 28.00 -21.34 -14.08
N LEU A 521 26.72 -20.97 -14.01
CA LEU A 521 25.60 -21.86 -14.29
C LEU A 521 25.42 -22.12 -15.81
N GLU A 522 26.33 -22.92 -16.36
CA GLU A 522 26.34 -23.38 -17.76
C GLU A 522 25.59 -24.72 -17.96
N LYS A 523 25.38 -25.46 -16.87
CA LYS A 523 24.65 -26.74 -16.86
C LYS A 523 23.33 -26.59 -16.13
N GLU A 524 22.33 -27.33 -16.60
CA GLU A 524 21.00 -27.31 -16.03
C GLU A 524 20.98 -27.70 -14.55
N ILE A 525 20.20 -26.96 -13.78
CA ILE A 525 19.92 -27.20 -12.36
C ILE A 525 18.42 -27.06 -12.11
N LYS A 526 17.88 -27.78 -11.12
CA LYS A 526 16.48 -27.58 -10.73
C LYS A 526 16.27 -26.17 -10.22
N VAL A 527 15.13 -25.55 -10.55
CA VAL A 527 14.79 -24.20 -10.09
C VAL A 527 14.80 -24.11 -8.55
N GLY A 528 14.30 -25.14 -7.85
CA GLY A 528 14.37 -25.17 -6.39
C GLY A 528 15.79 -25.20 -5.81
N GLN A 529 16.72 -25.87 -6.49
CA GLN A 529 18.12 -25.90 -6.07
C GLN A 529 18.82 -24.57 -6.35
N LEU A 530 18.50 -23.92 -7.48
CA LEU A 530 19.00 -22.58 -7.78
C LEU A 530 18.47 -21.54 -6.78
N ALA A 531 17.19 -21.64 -6.39
CA ALA A 531 16.61 -20.76 -5.38
C ALA A 531 17.29 -20.94 -4.02
N GLY A 532 17.54 -22.17 -3.58
CA GLY A 532 18.30 -22.43 -2.35
C GLY A 532 19.73 -21.87 -2.39
N TYR A 533 20.44 -22.09 -3.50
CA TYR A 533 21.79 -21.54 -3.71
C TYR A 533 21.79 -20.00 -3.74
N CYS A 534 20.78 -19.40 -4.37
CA CYS A 534 20.59 -17.95 -4.37
C CYS A 534 20.35 -17.44 -2.94
N SER A 535 19.47 -18.11 -2.18
CA SER A 535 19.17 -17.75 -0.79
C SER A 535 20.40 -17.75 0.09
N GLU A 536 21.21 -18.81 0.01
CA GLU A 536 22.46 -18.99 0.75
C GLU A 536 23.50 -17.90 0.45
N HIS A 537 23.69 -17.55 -0.82
CA HIS A 537 24.79 -16.66 -1.22
C HIS A 537 24.41 -15.19 -1.37
N THR A 538 23.14 -14.84 -1.21
CA THR A 538 22.67 -13.45 -1.32
C THR A 538 21.98 -12.93 -0.06
N ALA A 539 22.06 -13.69 1.04
CA ALA A 539 21.33 -13.36 2.27
C ALA A 539 19.85 -13.04 1.98
N TYR A 540 19.16 -13.94 1.28
CA TYR A 540 17.77 -13.68 0.90
C TYR A 540 16.84 -13.92 2.09
N HIS A 541 16.30 -12.84 2.66
CA HIS A 541 15.51 -12.90 3.89
C HIS A 541 14.04 -13.28 3.69
N HIS A 542 13.56 -13.44 2.45
CA HIS A 542 12.18 -13.85 2.18
C HIS A 542 12.07 -15.34 1.86
N GLY A 543 10.85 -15.87 1.83
CA GLY A 543 10.63 -17.27 1.45
C GLY A 543 11.08 -17.59 0.02
N GLU A 544 11.73 -18.74 -0.16
CA GLU A 544 12.24 -19.22 -1.47
C GLU A 544 11.15 -19.32 -2.55
N ALA A 545 9.87 -19.40 -2.18
CA ALA A 545 8.75 -19.36 -3.12
C ALA A 545 8.78 -18.10 -4.01
N SER A 546 9.17 -16.95 -3.47
CA SER A 546 9.33 -15.73 -4.26
C SER A 546 10.49 -15.85 -5.25
N LEU A 547 11.61 -16.48 -4.87
CA LEU A 547 12.72 -16.77 -5.78
C LEU A 547 12.33 -17.76 -6.87
N HIS A 548 11.56 -18.81 -6.56
CA HIS A 548 11.03 -19.74 -7.56
C HIS A 548 10.27 -18.99 -8.66
N SER A 549 9.33 -18.12 -8.27
CA SER A 549 8.55 -17.32 -9.22
C SER A 549 9.44 -16.35 -10.01
N THR A 550 10.44 -15.74 -9.37
CA THR A 550 11.39 -14.82 -10.02
C THR A 550 12.20 -15.56 -11.10
N ILE A 551 12.77 -16.72 -10.77
CA ILE A 551 13.54 -17.56 -11.70
C ILE A 551 12.67 -18.01 -12.88
N ILE A 552 11.45 -18.48 -12.60
CA ILE A 552 10.51 -18.92 -13.65
C ILE A 552 10.20 -17.76 -14.60
N ASN A 553 9.84 -16.58 -14.07
CA ASN A 553 9.51 -15.41 -14.87
C ASN A 553 10.70 -14.90 -15.71
N MET A 554 11.93 -15.02 -15.20
CA MET A 554 13.14 -14.65 -15.96
C MET A 554 13.49 -15.62 -17.10
N ALA A 555 12.97 -16.86 -17.05
CA ALA A 555 13.19 -17.90 -18.06
C ALA A 555 12.08 -17.98 -19.11
N GLN A 556 10.87 -17.48 -18.80
CA GLN A 556 9.72 -17.52 -19.71
C GLN A 556 10.02 -16.93 -21.10
N ASP A 557 9.55 -17.62 -22.14
CA ASP A 557 9.94 -17.36 -23.52
C ASP A 557 8.77 -17.27 -24.52
N PHE A 558 7.52 -17.39 -24.04
CA PHE A 558 6.29 -17.29 -24.85
C PHE A 558 5.94 -15.84 -25.25
N VAL A 559 5.11 -15.66 -26.27
CA VAL A 559 4.70 -14.33 -26.78
C VAL A 559 4.04 -13.48 -25.68
N GLY A 560 4.61 -12.31 -25.40
CA GLY A 560 4.15 -11.41 -24.33
C GLY A 560 4.90 -11.56 -23.00
N SER A 561 5.88 -12.47 -22.91
CA SER A 561 6.86 -12.56 -21.81
C SER A 561 8.16 -11.81 -22.17
N ASN A 562 9.33 -12.43 -22.02
CA ASN A 562 10.63 -11.81 -22.28
C ASN A 562 11.00 -11.87 -23.77
N ASN A 563 11.43 -10.73 -24.34
CA ASN A 563 12.04 -10.72 -25.68
C ASN A 563 13.39 -11.43 -25.69
N LEU A 564 14.16 -11.26 -24.61
CA LEU A 564 15.48 -11.82 -24.41
C LEU A 564 15.56 -12.36 -22.96
N PRO A 565 15.02 -13.57 -22.69
CA PRO A 565 15.09 -14.17 -21.36
C PRO A 565 16.56 -14.34 -20.95
N LEU A 566 16.89 -14.19 -19.67
CA LEU A 566 18.29 -14.32 -19.21
C LEU A 566 18.62 -15.77 -18.80
N LEU A 567 17.58 -16.60 -18.68
CA LEU A 567 17.63 -18.00 -18.28
C LEU A 567 16.97 -18.88 -19.34
N ILE A 568 17.37 -20.15 -19.41
CA ILE A 568 16.76 -21.15 -20.29
C ILE A 568 15.58 -21.81 -19.57
N PRO A 569 14.39 -21.89 -20.20
CA PRO A 569 13.24 -22.62 -19.65
C PRO A 569 13.31 -24.12 -20.00
N SER A 570 14.01 -24.91 -19.18
CA SER A 570 14.11 -26.38 -19.38
C SER A 570 12.98 -27.11 -18.66
N GLY A 571 11.86 -27.30 -19.36
CA GLY A 571 10.63 -27.90 -18.85
C GLY A 571 9.42 -27.01 -19.08
N GLN A 572 8.35 -27.20 -18.30
CA GLN A 572 7.13 -26.39 -18.40
C GLN A 572 7.23 -25.11 -17.56
N PHE A 573 7.74 -24.02 -18.13
CA PHE A 573 7.87 -22.70 -17.47
C PHE A 573 6.63 -21.81 -17.61
N GLY A 574 5.53 -22.41 -18.06
CA GLY A 574 4.26 -21.75 -18.30
C GLY A 574 4.14 -21.35 -19.77
N THR A 575 2.91 -21.13 -20.18
CA THR A 575 2.55 -21.01 -21.58
C THR A 575 1.78 -19.73 -21.84
N ARG A 576 1.54 -19.46 -23.13
CA ARG A 576 0.69 -18.37 -23.54
C ARG A 576 -0.78 -18.55 -23.12
N LEU A 577 -1.19 -19.77 -22.77
CA LEU A 577 -2.58 -20.09 -22.43
C LEU A 577 -3.07 -19.31 -21.21
N LEU A 578 -2.21 -19.21 -20.18
CA LEU A 578 -2.50 -18.58 -18.89
C LEU A 578 -1.48 -17.48 -18.52
N GLY A 579 -0.72 -17.01 -19.51
CA GLY A 579 0.31 -15.98 -19.30
C GLY A 579 1.37 -16.41 -18.29
N GLY A 580 1.80 -17.68 -18.35
CA GLY A 580 2.84 -18.24 -17.49
C GLY A 580 2.40 -18.77 -16.13
N LYS A 581 1.12 -18.57 -15.73
CA LYS A 581 0.60 -19.06 -14.44
C LYS A 581 0.50 -20.59 -14.34
N ASP A 582 0.56 -21.26 -15.47
CA ASP A 582 0.57 -22.71 -15.65
C ASP A 582 1.98 -23.32 -15.61
N ALA A 583 2.98 -22.55 -15.17
CA ALA A 583 4.32 -23.08 -14.91
C ALA A 583 4.27 -24.23 -13.89
N ALA A 584 5.02 -25.28 -14.16
CA ALA A 584 5.15 -26.40 -13.23
C ALA A 584 5.93 -25.97 -11.98
N SER A 585 5.72 -26.69 -10.88
CA SER A 585 6.43 -26.43 -9.63
C SER A 585 7.94 -26.45 -9.82
N ALA A 586 8.66 -25.58 -9.10
CA ALA A 586 10.13 -25.48 -9.10
C ALA A 586 10.88 -26.79 -8.82
N ARG A 587 10.18 -27.82 -8.31
CA ARG A 587 10.70 -29.17 -8.08
C ARG A 587 10.89 -29.98 -9.37
N TYR A 588 10.17 -29.63 -10.44
CA TYR A 588 10.12 -30.37 -11.70
C TYR A 588 10.87 -29.70 -12.84
N VAL A 589 11.04 -28.38 -12.78
CA VAL A 589 11.62 -27.58 -13.86
C VAL A 589 13.09 -27.27 -13.60
N PHE A 590 13.85 -27.17 -14.69
CA PHE A 590 15.29 -26.92 -14.69
C PHE A 590 15.61 -25.64 -15.44
N THR A 591 16.74 -25.03 -15.11
CA THR A 591 17.20 -23.82 -15.79
C THR A 591 18.71 -23.73 -15.79
N GLN A 592 19.24 -22.85 -16.63
CA GLN A 592 20.64 -22.43 -16.69
C GLN A 592 20.72 -21.04 -17.31
N LEU A 593 21.89 -20.40 -17.27
CA LEU A 593 22.09 -19.12 -17.96
C LEU A 593 21.95 -19.32 -19.48
N GLN A 594 21.35 -18.33 -20.15
CA GLN A 594 21.43 -18.30 -21.62
C GLN A 594 22.88 -18.08 -22.07
N PRO A 595 23.31 -18.66 -23.20
CA PRO A 595 24.68 -18.49 -23.71
C PRO A 595 25.08 -17.03 -23.92
N TYR A 596 24.13 -16.18 -24.28
CA TYR A 596 24.35 -14.75 -24.49
C TYR A 596 24.31 -13.92 -23.20
N THR A 597 23.88 -14.46 -22.05
CA THR A 597 23.74 -13.67 -20.82
C THR A 597 25.07 -13.07 -20.38
N ARG A 598 26.19 -13.81 -20.48
CA ARG A 598 27.53 -13.26 -20.19
C ARG A 598 28.08 -12.33 -21.27
N SER A 599 27.53 -12.38 -22.48
CA SER A 599 27.82 -11.35 -23.50
C SER A 599 27.09 -10.04 -23.19
N LEU A 600 25.87 -10.13 -22.67
CA LEU A 600 25.10 -8.97 -22.20
C LEU A 600 25.70 -8.35 -20.94
N PHE A 601 26.22 -9.18 -20.02
CA PHE A 601 26.86 -8.81 -18.76
C PHE A 601 28.32 -9.29 -18.75
N PRO A 602 29.25 -8.55 -19.37
CA PRO A 602 30.63 -8.97 -19.54
C PRO A 602 31.30 -9.29 -18.19
N LYS A 603 31.93 -10.46 -18.09
CA LYS A 603 32.63 -10.90 -16.86
C LYS A 603 33.71 -9.91 -16.40
N ALA A 604 34.36 -9.20 -17.33
CA ALA A 604 35.36 -8.19 -17.01
C ALA A 604 34.78 -6.95 -16.28
N ASP A 605 33.46 -6.76 -16.28
CA ASP A 605 32.82 -5.73 -15.45
C ASP A 605 32.61 -6.17 -14.01
N ASP A 606 32.66 -7.47 -13.69
CA ASP A 606 32.28 -7.99 -12.38
C ASP A 606 33.06 -7.30 -11.24
N GLU A 607 34.30 -6.88 -11.46
CA GLU A 607 35.14 -6.16 -10.48
C GLU A 607 34.91 -4.66 -10.40
N LEU A 608 34.21 -4.09 -11.38
CA LEU A 608 33.84 -2.67 -11.39
C LEU A 608 32.56 -2.41 -10.59
N LEU A 609 31.82 -3.47 -10.26
CA LEU A 609 30.53 -3.38 -9.59
C LEU A 609 30.71 -3.12 -8.10
N GLU A 610 29.78 -2.34 -7.54
CA GLU A 610 29.69 -2.12 -6.11
C GLU A 610 28.85 -3.23 -5.48
N TYR A 611 29.52 -4.18 -4.83
CA TYR A 611 28.86 -5.27 -4.11
C TYR A 611 28.32 -4.82 -2.76
N LEU A 612 27.09 -5.21 -2.48
CA LEU A 612 26.47 -4.95 -1.18
C LEU A 612 27.03 -5.89 -0.12
N ASN A 613 27.00 -5.45 1.14
CA ASN A 613 27.33 -6.26 2.31
C ASN A 613 26.07 -6.48 3.13
N ASP A 614 25.69 -7.74 3.34
CA ASP A 614 24.56 -8.15 4.17
C ASP A 614 25.04 -9.22 5.14
N ASP A 615 24.80 -9.01 6.44
CA ASP A 615 25.27 -9.86 7.55
C ASP A 615 26.78 -10.18 7.52
N GLY A 616 27.61 -9.23 7.05
CA GLY A 616 29.05 -9.39 6.94
C GLY A 616 29.51 -10.20 5.72
N ILE A 617 28.58 -10.58 4.84
CA ILE A 617 28.82 -11.34 3.62
C ILE A 617 28.67 -10.41 2.41
N THR A 618 29.62 -10.46 1.49
CA THR A 618 29.49 -9.80 0.18
C THR A 618 28.44 -10.53 -0.66
N VAL A 619 27.34 -9.85 -0.97
CA VAL A 619 26.20 -10.38 -1.72
C VAL A 619 26.18 -9.82 -3.14
N GLU A 620 25.03 -9.72 -3.81
CA GLU A 620 24.90 -9.19 -5.16
C GLU A 620 25.31 -7.70 -5.27
N PRO A 621 25.66 -7.22 -6.47
CA PRO A 621 25.93 -5.81 -6.70
C PRO A 621 24.66 -4.96 -6.60
N SER A 622 24.83 -3.69 -6.23
CA SER A 622 23.75 -2.70 -6.19
C SER A 622 23.03 -2.61 -7.54
N VAL A 623 23.79 -2.66 -8.63
CA VAL A 623 23.33 -2.66 -10.02
C VAL A 623 24.31 -3.44 -10.90
N PHE A 624 23.80 -4.13 -11.93
CA PHE A 624 24.65 -4.70 -12.98
C PHE A 624 24.89 -3.69 -14.13
N LEU A 625 25.88 -3.96 -14.98
CA LEU A 625 26.21 -3.12 -16.12
C LEU A 625 26.02 -3.88 -17.44
N PRO A 626 24.77 -4.07 -17.91
CA PRO A 626 24.56 -4.70 -19.20
C PRO A 626 25.12 -3.82 -20.34
N ILE A 627 25.34 -4.39 -21.53
CA ILE A 627 25.77 -3.62 -22.72
C ILE A 627 24.64 -2.81 -23.37
N ILE A 628 23.39 -3.13 -23.06
CA ILE A 628 22.17 -2.42 -23.50
C ILE A 628 21.15 -2.37 -22.34
N PRO A 629 20.26 -1.37 -22.28
CA PRO A 629 19.29 -1.24 -21.18
C PRO A 629 18.23 -2.34 -21.23
N ILE A 630 18.37 -3.36 -20.37
CA ILE A 630 17.48 -4.54 -20.35
C ILE A 630 16.03 -4.16 -19.98
N ALA A 631 15.82 -3.05 -19.26
CA ALA A 631 14.50 -2.50 -18.95
C ALA A 631 13.65 -2.29 -20.21
N LEU A 632 14.28 -1.84 -21.31
CA LEU A 632 13.63 -1.62 -22.60
C LEU A 632 13.54 -2.92 -23.41
N VAL A 633 14.48 -3.85 -23.23
CA VAL A 633 14.48 -5.13 -23.96
C VAL A 633 13.32 -6.00 -23.52
N ASN A 634 13.21 -6.29 -22.22
CA ASN A 634 12.20 -7.20 -21.67
C ASN A 634 10.97 -6.47 -21.14
N GLY A 635 11.00 -5.14 -21.06
CA GLY A 635 10.00 -4.37 -20.35
C GLY A 635 10.17 -4.48 -18.84
N ALA A 636 9.38 -3.69 -18.11
CA ALA A 636 9.32 -3.73 -16.66
C ALA A 636 7.90 -3.40 -16.18
N ASP A 637 7.48 -4.06 -15.11
CA ASP A 637 6.21 -3.79 -14.45
C ASP A 637 6.42 -3.91 -12.94
N GLY A 638 5.86 -3.00 -12.15
CA GLY A 638 5.99 -3.00 -10.71
C GLY A 638 5.13 -1.96 -10.04
N ILE A 639 4.63 -2.28 -8.85
CA ILE A 639 3.87 -1.37 -8.00
C ILE A 639 4.56 -1.35 -6.65
N GLY A 640 5.10 -0.20 -6.27
CA GLY A 640 5.63 0.05 -4.93
C GLY A 640 4.77 1.07 -4.20
N THR A 641 5.12 1.39 -2.95
CA THR A 641 4.38 2.41 -2.19
C THR A 641 4.42 3.75 -2.91
N GLY A 642 3.27 4.26 -3.37
CA GLY A 642 3.15 5.58 -4.00
C GLY A 642 3.48 5.63 -5.50
N TRP A 643 4.27 4.69 -6.02
CA TRP A 643 4.67 4.63 -7.44
C TRP A 643 4.28 3.32 -8.13
N SER A 644 4.14 3.39 -9.44
CA SER A 644 4.08 2.21 -10.30
C SER A 644 4.89 2.47 -11.55
N THR A 645 5.37 1.41 -12.16
CA THR A 645 6.12 1.48 -13.42
C THR A 645 5.52 0.52 -14.43
N LYS A 646 5.42 0.97 -15.67
CA LYS A 646 5.10 0.17 -16.84
C LYS A 646 6.01 0.62 -17.97
N VAL A 647 7.06 -0.15 -18.21
CA VAL A 647 7.96 -0.04 -19.35
C VAL A 647 7.57 -1.14 -20.34
N LEU A 648 7.25 -0.74 -21.57
CA LEU A 648 6.96 -1.70 -22.65
C LEU A 648 8.25 -2.36 -23.13
N ALA A 649 8.13 -3.54 -23.73
CA ALA A 649 9.26 -4.22 -24.36
C ALA A 649 9.48 -3.67 -25.78
N TYR A 650 10.74 -3.53 -26.18
CA TYR A 650 11.20 -3.01 -27.47
C TYR A 650 12.16 -3.98 -28.14
N ASN A 651 12.38 -3.78 -29.44
CA ASN A 651 13.26 -4.63 -30.22
C ASN A 651 14.73 -4.40 -29.79
N PRO A 652 15.48 -5.44 -29.40
CA PRO A 652 16.89 -5.31 -29.03
C PRO A 652 17.73 -4.62 -30.11
N LEU A 653 17.42 -4.84 -31.39
CA LEU A 653 18.18 -4.24 -32.50
C LEU A 653 17.96 -2.73 -32.58
N ASP A 654 16.74 -2.25 -32.40
CA ASP A 654 16.43 -0.82 -32.39
C ASP A 654 17.15 -0.10 -31.23
N ILE A 655 17.24 -0.76 -30.08
CA ILE A 655 17.98 -0.26 -28.91
C ILE A 655 19.48 -0.19 -29.21
N VAL A 656 20.05 -1.25 -29.81
CA VAL A 656 21.47 -1.29 -30.22
C VAL A 656 21.77 -0.19 -31.23
N ASP A 657 20.90 0.03 -32.22
CA ASP A 657 21.04 1.09 -33.21
C ASP A 657 21.06 2.47 -32.54
N ASN A 658 20.17 2.69 -31.58
CA ASN A 658 20.11 3.95 -30.82
C ASN A 658 21.35 4.17 -29.94
N VAL A 659 21.83 3.14 -29.24
CA VAL A 659 23.12 3.21 -28.52
C VAL A 659 24.27 3.48 -29.49
N SER A 660 24.26 2.87 -30.68
CA SER A 660 25.26 3.13 -31.71
C SER A 660 25.16 4.56 -32.28
N ASN A 661 23.98 5.15 -32.34
CA ASN A 661 23.82 6.55 -32.75
C ASN A 661 24.49 7.46 -31.74
N LEU A 662 24.30 7.25 -30.43
CA LEU A 662 24.99 8.03 -29.39
C LEU A 662 26.50 7.90 -29.45
N LEU A 663 27.03 6.69 -29.72
CA LEU A 663 28.48 6.50 -29.94
C LEU A 663 29.03 7.27 -31.15
N LYS A 664 28.16 7.68 -32.08
CA LYS A 664 28.49 8.44 -33.30
C LYS A 664 28.03 9.90 -33.21
N ASP A 665 27.66 10.38 -32.02
CA ASP A 665 27.08 11.71 -31.76
C ASP A 665 25.86 12.03 -32.65
N GLN A 666 25.04 11.01 -32.94
CA GLN A 666 23.81 11.10 -33.73
C GLN A 666 22.56 11.07 -32.84
N THR A 667 21.45 11.61 -33.36
CA THR A 667 20.19 11.68 -32.62
C THR A 667 19.51 10.31 -32.49
N LEU A 668 18.82 10.13 -31.36
CA LEU A 668 18.04 8.93 -31.09
C LEU A 668 16.79 8.87 -31.98
N LYS A 669 16.50 7.68 -32.51
CA LYS A 669 15.31 7.40 -33.31
C LYS A 669 14.17 6.92 -32.42
N PRO A 670 12.92 7.32 -32.67
CA PRO A 670 11.76 6.78 -31.94
C PRO A 670 11.64 5.27 -32.14
N MET A 671 11.39 4.54 -31.06
CA MET A 671 11.22 3.08 -31.09
C MET A 671 9.76 2.67 -30.99
N LYS A 672 9.43 1.53 -31.58
CA LYS A 672 8.09 0.91 -31.54
C LYS A 672 8.10 -0.29 -30.59
N PRO A 673 7.09 -0.46 -29.71
CA PRO A 673 7.00 -1.64 -28.87
C PRO A 673 7.01 -2.93 -29.69
N TYR A 674 7.69 -3.94 -29.17
CA TYR A 674 7.97 -5.19 -29.86
C TYR A 674 7.90 -6.36 -28.88
N TYR A 675 7.27 -7.45 -29.31
CA TYR A 675 7.16 -8.68 -28.55
C TYR A 675 7.55 -9.86 -29.44
N ARG A 676 8.57 -10.61 -29.03
CA ARG A 676 9.16 -11.70 -29.81
C ARG A 676 8.10 -12.74 -30.17
N GLY A 677 7.96 -13.01 -31.46
CA GLY A 677 7.03 -14.01 -32.00
C GLY A 677 5.56 -13.56 -32.11
N PHE A 678 5.24 -12.32 -31.73
CA PHE A 678 3.90 -11.76 -31.94
C PHE A 678 3.62 -11.54 -33.43
N ARG A 679 2.51 -12.08 -33.94
CA ARG A 679 2.14 -11.97 -35.37
C ARG A 679 1.13 -10.87 -35.69
N GLY A 680 0.58 -10.24 -34.65
CA GLY A 680 -0.37 -9.15 -34.80
C GLY A 680 0.32 -7.82 -35.10
N GLU A 681 -0.44 -6.74 -35.03
CA GLU A 681 0.05 -5.40 -35.35
C GLU A 681 0.06 -4.51 -34.11
N ILE A 682 1.11 -3.71 -33.95
CA ILE A 682 1.17 -2.67 -32.92
C ILE A 682 1.10 -1.31 -33.63
N LYS A 683 0.15 -0.46 -33.24
CA LYS A 683 -0.08 0.86 -33.84
C LYS A 683 0.04 1.95 -32.79
N LYS A 684 0.62 3.09 -33.18
CA LYS A 684 0.65 4.28 -32.34
C LYS A 684 -0.74 4.91 -32.33
N ILE A 685 -1.20 5.32 -31.15
CA ILE A 685 -2.45 6.06 -30.95
C ILE A 685 -2.17 7.37 -30.22
N ALA A 686 -3.20 8.21 -30.02
CA ALA A 686 -3.03 9.53 -29.38
C ALA A 686 -2.41 9.45 -27.97
N ARG A 687 -2.67 8.35 -27.24
CA ARG A 687 -2.10 8.08 -25.91
C ARG A 687 -1.57 6.65 -25.86
N GLY A 688 -0.30 6.48 -26.18
CA GLY A 688 0.41 5.20 -26.19
C GLY A 688 0.19 4.40 -27.47
N TRP A 689 -0.01 3.09 -27.32
CA TRP A 689 -0.07 2.14 -28.43
C TRP A 689 -1.29 1.22 -28.30
N VAL A 690 -1.70 0.63 -29.41
CA VAL A 690 -2.68 -0.45 -29.43
C VAL A 690 -2.04 -1.68 -30.06
N SER A 691 -2.16 -2.82 -29.37
CA SER A 691 -1.87 -4.14 -29.94
C SER A 691 -3.15 -4.71 -30.52
N GLU A 692 -3.11 -5.11 -31.78
CA GLU A 692 -4.20 -5.73 -32.52
C GLU A 692 -3.86 -7.19 -32.83
N GLY A 693 -4.77 -8.10 -32.46
CA GLY A 693 -4.72 -9.50 -32.88
C GLY A 693 -5.05 -9.67 -34.37
N THR A 694 -4.91 -10.88 -34.87
CA THR A 694 -5.11 -11.23 -36.29
C THR A 694 -6.27 -12.20 -36.44
N TYR A 695 -7.06 -12.01 -37.48
CA TYR A 695 -8.16 -12.89 -37.86
C TYR A 695 -8.30 -12.99 -39.38
N THR A 696 -8.99 -14.02 -39.84
CA THR A 696 -9.32 -14.26 -41.26
C THR A 696 -10.81 -14.52 -41.39
N VAL A 697 -11.48 -13.75 -42.26
CA VAL A 697 -12.89 -13.95 -42.57
C VAL A 697 -12.99 -14.94 -43.73
N HIS A 698 -13.69 -16.06 -43.53
CA HIS A 698 -13.88 -17.08 -44.57
C HIS A 698 -15.24 -16.98 -45.25
N SER A 699 -16.28 -16.60 -44.50
CA SER A 699 -17.65 -16.43 -45.00
C SER A 699 -18.44 -15.56 -44.01
N PRO A 700 -19.68 -15.12 -44.34
CA PRO A 700 -20.48 -14.29 -43.43
C PRO A 700 -20.73 -14.87 -42.04
N ASP A 701 -20.61 -16.20 -41.91
CA ASP A 701 -20.82 -16.96 -40.69
C ASP A 701 -19.57 -17.73 -40.23
N ARG A 702 -18.38 -17.41 -40.75
CA ARG A 702 -17.12 -18.05 -40.31
C ARG A 702 -15.93 -17.09 -40.28
N ILE A 703 -15.34 -16.96 -39.09
CA ILE A 703 -14.12 -16.18 -38.83
C ILE A 703 -13.14 -17.01 -38.02
N ASP A 704 -11.89 -17.07 -38.47
CA ASP A 704 -10.82 -17.77 -37.77
C ASP A 704 -9.89 -16.71 -37.12
N ILE A 705 -9.83 -16.67 -35.79
CA ILE A 705 -8.91 -15.80 -35.02
C ILE A 705 -7.58 -16.54 -34.85
N THR A 706 -6.49 -15.98 -35.36
CA THR A 706 -5.16 -16.62 -35.47
C THR A 706 -4.10 -15.98 -34.56
N GLU A 707 -4.42 -14.84 -33.94
CA GLU A 707 -3.56 -14.17 -32.98
C GLU A 707 -4.37 -13.30 -32.00
N LEU A 708 -4.04 -13.35 -30.71
CA LEU A 708 -4.63 -12.47 -29.68
C LEU A 708 -3.70 -11.29 -29.40
N PRO A 709 -4.22 -10.09 -29.10
CA PRO A 709 -3.38 -8.94 -28.76
C PRO A 709 -2.59 -9.19 -27.46
N ILE A 710 -1.48 -8.48 -27.31
CA ILE A 710 -0.63 -8.56 -26.12
C ILE A 710 -1.46 -8.24 -24.86
N GLY A 711 -1.28 -9.03 -23.80
CA GLY A 711 -2.02 -8.91 -22.55
C GLY A 711 -3.36 -9.65 -22.50
N LYS A 712 -3.77 -10.33 -23.58
CA LYS A 712 -4.90 -11.28 -23.58
C LYS A 712 -4.41 -12.72 -23.73
N TRP A 713 -4.78 -13.56 -22.77
CA TRP A 713 -4.41 -14.98 -22.73
C TRP A 713 -5.53 -15.86 -23.27
N THR A 714 -5.17 -17.04 -23.75
CA THR A 714 -6.11 -17.94 -24.44
C THR A 714 -7.27 -18.37 -23.56
N GLU A 715 -7.03 -18.75 -22.30
CA GLU A 715 -8.09 -19.18 -21.36
C GLU A 715 -9.01 -18.04 -20.96
N ASP A 716 -8.45 -16.86 -20.66
CA ASP A 716 -9.24 -15.66 -20.35
C ASP A 716 -10.12 -15.26 -21.54
N PHE A 717 -9.63 -15.49 -22.76
CA PHE A 717 -10.39 -15.24 -23.98
C PHE A 717 -11.56 -16.21 -24.18
N LYS A 718 -11.47 -17.48 -23.73
CA LYS A 718 -12.60 -18.43 -23.75
C LYS A 718 -13.80 -17.92 -22.95
N THR A 719 -13.54 -17.31 -21.80
CA THR A 719 -14.59 -16.65 -21.00
C THR A 719 -15.27 -15.51 -21.77
N THR A 720 -14.49 -14.80 -22.59
CA THR A 720 -15.01 -13.74 -23.46
C THR A 720 -15.85 -14.32 -24.59
N LEU A 721 -15.43 -15.43 -25.21
CA LEU A 721 -16.23 -16.15 -26.22
C LEU A 721 -17.53 -16.73 -25.63
N GLY A 722 -17.51 -17.18 -24.37
CA GLY A 722 -18.71 -17.60 -23.64
C GLY A 722 -19.77 -16.50 -23.57
N LYS A 723 -19.36 -15.25 -23.29
CA LYS A 723 -20.28 -14.10 -23.31
C LYS A 723 -20.86 -13.84 -24.71
N LEU A 724 -20.06 -14.03 -25.77
CA LEU A 724 -20.55 -13.88 -27.14
C LEU A 724 -21.56 -14.96 -27.54
N LEU A 725 -21.48 -16.15 -26.93
CA LEU A 725 -22.52 -17.19 -27.06
C LEU A 725 -23.80 -16.76 -26.34
N ASP A 726 -23.69 -16.27 -25.11
CA ASP A 726 -24.84 -15.80 -24.31
C ASP A 726 -25.56 -14.61 -24.98
N GLU A 727 -24.80 -13.76 -25.68
CA GLU A 727 -25.32 -12.63 -26.47
C GLU A 727 -25.79 -13.02 -27.88
N GLU A 728 -25.75 -14.31 -28.23
CA GLU A 728 -26.11 -14.86 -29.55
C GLU A 728 -25.35 -14.23 -30.74
N ILE A 729 -24.18 -13.64 -30.49
CA ILE A 729 -23.30 -13.08 -31.53
C ILE A 729 -22.62 -14.21 -32.31
N ILE A 730 -22.26 -15.29 -31.61
CA ILE A 730 -21.78 -16.55 -32.17
C ILE A 730 -22.72 -17.67 -31.75
N ASN A 731 -22.82 -18.73 -32.57
CA ASN A 731 -23.59 -19.94 -32.22
C ASN A 731 -22.68 -21.12 -31.82
N GLY A 732 -21.37 -20.95 -31.95
CA GLY A 732 -20.37 -21.94 -31.58
C GLY A 732 -18.96 -21.47 -31.94
N TYR A 733 -17.97 -22.12 -31.37
CA TYR A 733 -16.58 -21.98 -31.78
C TYR A 733 -15.84 -23.31 -31.64
N ALA A 734 -14.76 -23.49 -32.41
CA ALA A 734 -13.85 -24.62 -32.28
C ALA A 734 -12.46 -24.13 -31.86
N GLU A 735 -11.86 -24.85 -30.92
CA GLU A 735 -10.53 -24.57 -30.37
C GLU A 735 -9.48 -25.41 -31.10
N HIS A 736 -8.47 -24.76 -31.67
CA HIS A 736 -7.33 -25.40 -32.31
C HIS A 736 -6.00 -24.75 -31.92
N HIS A 737 -5.98 -24.03 -30.80
CA HIS A 737 -4.76 -23.44 -30.26
C HIS A 737 -3.86 -24.51 -29.63
N THR A 738 -2.57 -24.19 -29.48
CA THR A 738 -1.57 -25.00 -28.77
C THR A 738 -0.96 -24.19 -27.62
N GLU A 739 0.03 -24.71 -26.91
CA GLU A 739 0.74 -23.95 -25.87
C GLU A 739 1.43 -22.67 -26.39
N LYS A 740 1.68 -22.59 -27.71
CA LYS A 740 2.37 -21.48 -28.37
C LYS A 740 1.46 -20.64 -29.28
N ASN A 741 0.53 -21.27 -29.99
CA ASN A 741 -0.22 -20.64 -31.07
C ASN A 741 -1.70 -20.48 -30.72
N VAL A 742 -2.29 -19.35 -31.15
CA VAL A 742 -3.72 -19.07 -31.05
C VAL A 742 -4.43 -19.54 -32.32
N LEU A 743 -5.53 -20.27 -32.17
CA LEU A 743 -6.49 -20.52 -33.24
C LEU A 743 -7.90 -20.79 -32.68
N PHE A 744 -8.83 -19.87 -32.92
CA PHE A 744 -10.25 -20.04 -32.62
C PHE A 744 -11.06 -19.89 -33.90
N LYS A 745 -11.87 -20.89 -34.23
CA LYS A 745 -12.77 -20.85 -35.40
C LYS A 745 -14.17 -20.52 -34.93
N LEU A 746 -14.60 -19.28 -35.13
CA LEU A 746 -15.93 -18.80 -34.76
C LEU A 746 -16.96 -19.20 -35.81
N LYS A 747 -18.14 -19.61 -35.35
CA LYS A 747 -19.30 -19.90 -36.18
C LYS A 747 -20.44 -18.93 -35.83
N GLY A 748 -21.01 -18.34 -36.86
CA GLY A 748 -22.17 -17.44 -36.79
C GLY A 748 -23.43 -18.07 -37.36
N LYS A 749 -24.51 -17.28 -37.38
CA LYS A 749 -25.73 -17.59 -38.13
C LYS A 749 -26.26 -16.30 -38.75
N ASN A 750 -26.82 -16.41 -39.96
CA ASN A 750 -27.51 -15.31 -40.65
C ASN A 750 -26.64 -14.06 -40.88
N GLY A 751 -25.33 -14.22 -41.10
CA GLY A 751 -24.40 -13.10 -41.33
C GLY A 751 -24.06 -12.29 -40.08
N ALA A 752 -24.33 -12.84 -38.88
CA ALA A 752 -24.05 -12.14 -37.61
C ALA A 752 -22.56 -11.81 -37.44
N LEU A 753 -21.66 -12.70 -37.89
CA LEU A 753 -20.21 -12.47 -37.79
C LEU A 753 -19.72 -11.40 -38.76
N GLU A 754 -20.22 -11.38 -40.00
CA GLU A 754 -19.96 -10.29 -40.95
C GLU A 754 -20.41 -8.95 -40.38
N LYS A 755 -21.62 -8.89 -39.79
CA LYS A 755 -22.10 -7.67 -39.13
C LYS A 755 -21.21 -7.29 -37.94
N PHE A 756 -20.80 -8.25 -37.12
CA PHE A 756 -19.94 -8.02 -35.96
C PHE A 756 -18.56 -7.48 -36.35
N GLU A 757 -18.03 -7.93 -37.49
CA GLU A 757 -16.78 -7.48 -38.09
C GLU A 757 -16.93 -6.09 -38.72
N ARG A 758 -17.96 -5.89 -39.56
CA ARG A 758 -18.30 -4.60 -40.20
C ARG A 758 -18.59 -3.49 -39.20
N ASP A 759 -19.26 -3.79 -38.08
CA ASP A 759 -19.52 -2.85 -36.98
C ASP A 759 -18.25 -2.57 -36.15
N GLY A 760 -17.10 -3.13 -36.51
CA GLY A 760 -15.81 -2.97 -35.84
C GLY A 760 -15.76 -3.58 -34.43
N LYS A 761 -16.74 -4.40 -34.04
CA LYS A 761 -16.80 -5.01 -32.71
C LYS A 761 -15.76 -6.13 -32.58
N LEU A 762 -15.56 -6.95 -33.62
CA LEU A 762 -14.49 -7.96 -33.64
C LEU A 762 -13.10 -7.33 -33.49
N LYS A 763 -12.86 -6.25 -34.24
CA LYS A 763 -11.58 -5.53 -34.16
C LYS A 763 -11.32 -4.99 -32.75
N ARG A 764 -12.32 -4.36 -32.13
CA ARG A 764 -12.24 -3.88 -30.73
C ARG A 764 -12.04 -5.02 -29.72
N LEU A 765 -12.68 -6.16 -29.95
CA LEU A 765 -12.49 -7.37 -29.13
C LEU A 765 -11.05 -7.87 -29.18
N LEU A 766 -10.38 -7.72 -30.32
CA LEU A 766 -9.00 -8.11 -30.56
C LEU A 766 -7.99 -6.97 -30.39
N GLN A 767 -8.35 -5.92 -29.67
CA GLN A 767 -7.44 -4.83 -29.30
C GLN A 767 -7.11 -4.84 -27.81
N THR A 768 -5.88 -4.46 -27.47
CA THR A 768 -5.43 -4.13 -26.11
C THR A 768 -4.60 -2.85 -26.17
N ASN A 769 -4.90 -1.89 -25.29
CA ASN A 769 -4.09 -0.67 -25.16
C ASN A 769 -2.80 -0.96 -24.38
N LEU A 770 -1.69 -0.51 -24.91
CA LEU A 770 -0.37 -0.54 -24.28
C LEU A 770 0.02 0.90 -23.94
N LEU A 771 -0.02 1.24 -22.65
CA LEU A 771 0.32 2.56 -22.16
C LEU A 771 1.83 2.64 -21.90
N ASP A 772 2.47 3.70 -22.40
CA ASP A 772 3.90 4.01 -22.21
C ASP A 772 4.11 5.27 -21.35
N SER A 773 3.06 5.84 -20.77
CA SER A 773 3.12 7.11 -20.04
C SER A 773 3.55 6.99 -18.57
N ASN A 774 3.94 5.80 -18.10
CA ASN A 774 4.18 5.50 -16.69
C ASN A 774 5.51 4.78 -16.47
N MET A 775 6.60 5.29 -17.04
CA MET A 775 7.94 4.70 -16.88
C MET A 775 8.64 5.36 -15.69
N HIS A 776 8.50 4.76 -14.50
CA HIS A 776 9.25 5.17 -13.32
C HIS A 776 10.37 4.16 -13.06
N LEU A 777 11.62 4.60 -13.02
CA LEU A 777 12.77 3.74 -12.76
C LEU A 777 13.71 4.45 -11.79
N PHE A 778 14.54 3.68 -11.10
CA PHE A 778 15.65 4.27 -10.35
C PHE A 778 16.77 4.68 -11.30
N ASP A 779 17.17 5.94 -11.25
CA ASP A 779 18.32 6.50 -11.98
C ASP A 779 19.64 5.90 -11.47
N HIS A 780 20.77 6.34 -12.05
CA HIS A 780 22.11 5.91 -11.63
C HIS A 780 22.49 6.29 -10.18
N ASN A 781 21.80 7.25 -9.56
CA ASN A 781 22.01 7.67 -8.17
C ASN A 781 21.07 6.96 -7.18
N GLY A 782 20.17 6.09 -7.66
CA GLY A 782 19.17 5.40 -6.84
C GLY A 782 17.96 6.26 -6.50
N CYS A 783 17.71 7.35 -7.23
CA CYS A 783 16.54 8.21 -7.12
C CYS A 783 15.46 7.78 -8.14
N ILE A 784 14.18 7.85 -7.77
CA ILE A 784 13.10 7.54 -8.72
C ILE A 784 12.88 8.72 -9.66
N GLN A 785 12.96 8.43 -10.95
CA GLN A 785 12.66 9.38 -12.00
C GLN A 785 11.56 8.86 -12.91
N LYS A 786 10.72 9.77 -13.39
CA LYS A 786 9.77 9.49 -14.48
C LYS A 786 10.47 9.80 -15.80
N TYR A 787 10.40 8.85 -16.73
CA TYR A 787 10.85 8.99 -18.10
C TYR A 787 9.62 9.14 -19.00
N GLU A 788 9.58 10.16 -19.86
CA GLU A 788 8.41 10.44 -20.72
C GLU A 788 8.41 9.56 -21.96
N ASN A 789 9.58 9.07 -22.39
CA ASN A 789 9.74 8.23 -23.56
C ASN A 789 10.94 7.27 -23.40
N PRO A 790 11.01 6.16 -24.15
CA PRO A 790 12.06 5.16 -23.97
C PRO A 790 13.47 5.66 -24.34
N ASN A 791 13.61 6.75 -25.10
CA ASN A 791 14.92 7.30 -25.45
C ASN A 791 15.59 7.96 -24.24
N GLU A 792 14.82 8.58 -23.33
CA GLU A 792 15.36 9.17 -22.09
C GLU A 792 15.99 8.09 -21.19
N ILE A 793 15.49 6.85 -21.22
CA ILE A 793 16.12 5.72 -20.51
C ILE A 793 17.46 5.35 -21.14
N ILE A 794 17.59 5.43 -22.47
CA ILE A 794 18.88 5.24 -23.17
C ILE A 794 19.85 6.36 -22.81
N GLU A 795 19.37 7.61 -22.74
CA GLU A 795 20.17 8.78 -22.35
C GLU A 795 20.68 8.70 -20.91
N GLU A 796 19.90 8.14 -19.98
CA GLU A 796 20.35 7.84 -18.60
C GLU A 796 21.40 6.72 -18.59
N PHE A 797 21.16 5.64 -19.33
CA PHE A 797 21.99 4.45 -19.34
C PHE A 797 23.37 4.69 -19.99
N PHE A 798 23.41 5.42 -21.10
CA PHE A 798 24.58 5.52 -21.97
C PHE A 798 25.83 6.10 -21.28
N PRO A 799 25.77 7.25 -20.58
CA PRO A 799 26.93 7.83 -19.92
C PRO A 799 27.52 6.90 -18.86
N VAL A 800 26.67 6.25 -18.06
CA VAL A 800 27.09 5.28 -17.04
C VAL A 800 27.85 4.12 -17.68
N ARG A 801 27.32 3.59 -18.78
CA ARG A 801 27.92 2.46 -19.48
C ARG A 801 29.25 2.84 -20.14
N LEU A 802 29.36 4.05 -20.68
CA LEU A 802 30.59 4.56 -21.30
C LEU A 802 31.71 4.75 -20.26
N VAL A 803 31.40 5.34 -19.10
CA VAL A 803 32.34 5.47 -17.98
C VAL A 803 32.79 4.10 -17.47
N ALA A 804 31.87 3.14 -17.36
CA ALA A 804 32.22 1.78 -16.98
C ALA A 804 33.14 1.10 -18.00
N TYR A 805 32.94 1.32 -19.30
CA TYR A 805 33.84 0.81 -20.33
C TYR A 805 35.26 1.37 -20.18
N GLU A 806 35.38 2.68 -19.92
CA GLU A 806 36.67 3.34 -19.68
C GLU A 806 37.38 2.72 -18.47
N LYS A 807 36.67 2.53 -17.35
CA LYS A 807 37.20 1.84 -16.16
C LYS A 807 37.65 0.41 -16.49
N ARG A 808 36.86 -0.34 -17.26
CA ARG A 808 37.25 -1.69 -17.72
C ARG A 808 38.54 -1.65 -18.53
N ARG A 809 38.63 -0.73 -19.50
CA ARG A 809 39.79 -0.57 -20.37
C ARG A 809 41.05 -0.32 -19.54
N ILE A 810 40.97 0.61 -18.59
CA ILE A 810 42.09 0.92 -17.69
C ILE A 810 42.49 -0.32 -16.86
N ASN A 811 41.52 -1.03 -16.28
CA ASN A 811 41.81 -2.25 -15.50
C ASN A 811 42.47 -3.34 -16.34
N GLU A 812 41.98 -3.58 -17.57
CA GLU A 812 42.58 -4.55 -18.48
C GLU A 812 44.00 -4.15 -18.88
N ILE A 813 44.26 -2.87 -19.16
CA ILE A 813 45.62 -2.36 -19.42
C ILE A 813 46.53 -2.63 -18.21
N MET A 814 46.07 -2.33 -16.99
CA MET A 814 46.85 -2.60 -15.77
C MET A 814 47.14 -4.10 -15.58
N ARG A 815 46.17 -4.97 -15.85
CA ARG A 815 46.38 -6.43 -15.80
C ARG A 815 47.41 -6.91 -16.81
N LEU A 816 47.32 -6.45 -18.06
CA LEU A 816 48.28 -6.79 -19.10
C LEU A 816 49.69 -6.28 -18.72
N GLN A 817 49.80 -5.05 -18.21
CA GLN A 817 51.06 -4.51 -17.69
C GLN A 817 51.66 -5.37 -16.56
N ARG A 818 50.85 -5.80 -15.57
CA ARG A 818 51.31 -6.71 -14.50
C ARG A 818 51.70 -8.08 -15.03
N LYS A 819 50.99 -8.64 -16.02
CA LYS A 819 51.36 -9.89 -16.69
C LYS A 819 52.71 -9.77 -17.40
N ILE A 820 52.92 -8.69 -18.16
CA ILE A 820 54.20 -8.41 -18.84
C ILE A 820 55.32 -8.29 -17.81
N LEU A 821 55.09 -7.56 -16.71
CA LEU A 821 56.07 -7.43 -15.62
C LEU A 821 56.40 -8.79 -14.99
N ARG A 822 55.40 -9.64 -14.76
CA ARG A 822 55.59 -11.01 -14.26
C ARG A 822 56.46 -11.84 -15.21
N PHE A 823 56.15 -11.86 -16.51
CA PHE A 823 56.93 -12.60 -17.49
C PHE A 823 58.37 -12.08 -17.58
N LYS A 824 58.57 -10.76 -17.66
CA LYS A 824 59.90 -10.14 -17.66
C LYS A 824 60.72 -10.52 -16.42
N ASN A 825 60.10 -10.52 -15.25
CA ASN A 825 60.77 -10.91 -14.02
C ASN A 825 61.09 -12.41 -13.99
N GLN A 826 60.21 -13.28 -14.50
CA GLN A 826 60.48 -14.72 -14.59
C GLN A 826 61.63 -15.04 -15.55
N ILE A 827 61.67 -14.39 -16.72
CA ILE A 827 62.78 -14.51 -17.68
C ILE A 827 64.07 -14.02 -17.02
N ARG A 828 64.07 -12.80 -16.47
CA ARG A 828 65.25 -12.21 -15.80
C ARG A 828 65.75 -13.10 -14.66
N PHE A 829 64.85 -13.69 -13.88
CA PHE A 829 65.20 -14.60 -12.79
C PHE A 829 65.83 -15.91 -13.29
N SER A 830 65.28 -16.49 -14.35
CA SER A 830 65.82 -17.70 -15.00
C SER A 830 67.21 -17.47 -15.58
N ASP A 831 67.40 -16.35 -16.28
CA ASP A 831 68.68 -15.99 -16.88
C ASP A 831 69.76 -15.77 -15.80
N GLN A 832 69.43 -15.05 -14.73
CA GLN A 832 70.35 -14.78 -13.62
C GLN A 832 70.72 -16.02 -12.80
N LEU A 833 69.84 -17.03 -12.75
CA LEU A 833 70.18 -18.33 -12.16
C LEU A 833 71.09 -19.15 -13.06
N SER A 834 70.86 -19.08 -14.37
CA SER A 834 71.60 -19.83 -15.38
C SER A 834 73.01 -19.29 -15.60
N ASP A 835 73.20 -17.96 -15.54
CA ASP A 835 74.50 -17.30 -15.67
C ASP A 835 75.30 -17.21 -14.35
N GLY A 836 74.69 -17.62 -13.23
CA GLY A 836 75.31 -17.63 -11.90
C GLY A 836 75.35 -16.28 -11.18
N SER A 837 74.77 -15.21 -11.75
CA SER A 837 74.69 -13.88 -11.13
C SER A 837 73.71 -13.81 -9.94
N LEU A 838 72.83 -14.80 -9.80
CA LEU A 838 71.97 -15.04 -8.64
C LEU A 838 72.16 -16.48 -8.15
N VAL A 839 72.54 -16.63 -6.87
CA VAL A 839 72.80 -17.95 -6.26
C VAL A 839 71.83 -18.17 -5.10
N LEU A 840 71.02 -19.23 -5.20
CA LEU A 840 70.01 -19.59 -4.18
C LEU A 840 70.44 -20.78 -3.31
N VAL A 841 71.36 -21.61 -3.80
CA VAL A 841 71.77 -22.85 -3.15
C VAL A 841 72.52 -22.53 -1.85
N LYS A 842 72.12 -23.19 -0.75
CA LYS A 842 72.69 -23.01 0.61
C LYS A 842 72.62 -21.57 1.17
N ARG A 843 71.66 -20.76 0.72
CA ARG A 843 71.40 -19.41 1.25
C ARG A 843 70.17 -19.37 2.17
N PRO A 844 70.20 -18.60 3.28
CA PRO A 844 69.00 -18.34 4.07
C PRO A 844 67.91 -17.64 3.27
N LYS A 845 66.64 -17.95 3.56
CA LYS A 845 65.47 -17.37 2.87
C LYS A 845 65.45 -15.83 2.93
N GLU A 846 65.84 -15.26 4.07
CA GLU A 846 65.90 -13.80 4.26
C GLU A 846 66.94 -13.13 3.36
N GLU A 847 68.12 -13.74 3.20
CA GLU A 847 69.15 -13.26 2.26
C GLU A 847 68.65 -13.30 0.82
N ILE A 848 67.92 -14.36 0.44
CA ILE A 848 67.33 -14.51 -0.90
C ILE A 848 66.30 -13.40 -1.15
N ILE A 849 65.39 -13.17 -0.21
CA ILE A 849 64.37 -12.11 -0.33
C ILE A 849 65.04 -10.73 -0.43
N GLN A 850 66.07 -10.45 0.38
CA GLN A 850 66.80 -9.19 0.30
C GLN A 850 67.55 -9.04 -1.02
N ALA A 851 68.13 -10.11 -1.55
CA ALA A 851 68.80 -10.13 -2.85
C ALA A 851 67.84 -9.82 -4.01
N LEU A 852 66.60 -10.30 -3.94
CA LEU A 852 65.55 -10.00 -4.92
C LEU A 852 65.06 -8.55 -4.81
N LYS A 853 64.87 -8.03 -3.59
CA LYS A 853 64.56 -6.61 -3.35
C LYS A 853 65.63 -5.69 -3.93
N ASN A 854 66.90 -5.95 -3.62
CA ASN A 854 68.02 -5.12 -4.09
C ASN A 854 68.14 -5.13 -5.62
N ARG A 855 67.71 -6.22 -6.28
CA ARG A 855 67.67 -6.36 -7.73
C ARG A 855 66.37 -5.83 -8.36
N GLN A 856 65.52 -5.16 -7.59
CA GLN A 856 64.26 -4.58 -8.06
C GLN A 856 63.37 -5.60 -8.77
N TYR A 857 63.23 -6.80 -8.20
CA TYR A 857 62.13 -7.67 -8.59
C TYR A 857 60.82 -7.10 -8.02
N ALA A 858 59.74 -7.23 -8.79
CA ALA A 858 58.41 -6.90 -8.30
C ALA A 858 57.97 -7.97 -7.29
N THR A 859 57.28 -7.54 -6.25
CA THR A 859 56.71 -8.38 -5.20
C THR A 859 55.49 -9.14 -5.71
N ASP A 860 55.05 -10.16 -4.95
CA ASP A 860 53.83 -10.91 -5.25
C ASP A 860 52.61 -9.98 -5.39
N ASP A 861 52.45 -8.95 -4.54
CA ASP A 861 51.31 -8.02 -4.62
C ASP A 861 51.36 -7.12 -5.88
N GLU A 862 52.57 -6.72 -6.32
CA GLU A 862 52.75 -5.85 -7.49
C GLU A 862 52.44 -6.56 -8.81
N ILE A 863 52.56 -7.89 -8.83
CA ILE A 863 52.25 -8.73 -10.00
C ILE A 863 50.92 -9.50 -9.87
N ASP A 864 50.26 -9.41 -8.71
CA ASP A 864 48.96 -10.03 -8.46
C ASP A 864 47.90 -9.38 -9.35
N LEU A 865 47.16 -10.20 -10.09
CA LEU A 865 46.14 -9.73 -11.04
C LEU A 865 44.82 -9.40 -10.33
N ASP A 866 44.60 -9.93 -9.13
CA ASP A 866 43.37 -9.76 -8.36
C ASP A 866 43.49 -8.56 -7.39
N LYS A 867 44.71 -8.04 -7.19
CA LYS A 867 45.00 -6.88 -6.31
C LYS A 867 45.39 -5.63 -7.07
N ILE A 868 44.83 -5.43 -8.27
CA ILE A 868 45.17 -4.28 -9.13
C ILE A 868 44.92 -2.92 -8.47
N HIS A 869 43.98 -2.84 -7.54
CA HIS A 869 43.58 -1.62 -6.82
C HIS A 869 44.09 -1.54 -5.38
N GLN A 870 44.85 -2.53 -4.90
CA GLN A 870 45.35 -2.55 -3.52
C GLN A 870 46.80 -2.07 -3.47
N GLN A 871 47.16 -1.35 -2.41
CA GLN A 871 48.56 -1.04 -2.15
C GLN A 871 49.31 -2.33 -1.80
N PRO A 872 50.54 -2.52 -2.31
CA PRO A 872 51.38 -3.65 -1.93
C PRO A 872 51.63 -3.63 -0.42
N THR A 873 51.32 -4.72 0.27
CA THR A 873 51.50 -4.86 1.73
C THR A 873 52.50 -5.95 2.08
N THR A 874 52.76 -6.87 1.15
CA THR A 874 53.71 -7.96 1.31
C THR A 874 55.00 -7.69 0.54
N THR A 875 56.09 -8.30 1.01
CA THR A 875 57.39 -8.23 0.33
C THR A 875 57.88 -9.61 -0.11
N THR A 876 56.96 -10.48 -0.50
CA THR A 876 57.24 -11.86 -0.90
C THR A 876 57.44 -11.96 -2.42
N PHE A 877 58.11 -13.02 -2.86
CA PHE A 877 58.46 -13.28 -4.26
C PHE A 877 58.15 -14.73 -4.66
N ASN A 878 57.05 -15.27 -4.13
CA ASN A 878 56.69 -16.68 -4.28
C ASN A 878 56.50 -17.08 -5.74
N TYR A 879 56.03 -16.16 -6.60
CA TYR A 879 55.87 -16.45 -8.03
C TYR A 879 57.19 -16.75 -8.78
N LEU A 880 58.35 -16.38 -8.21
CA LEU A 880 59.69 -16.74 -8.68
C LEU A 880 60.23 -17.95 -7.92
N LEU A 881 60.11 -17.94 -6.59
CA LEU A 881 60.73 -18.95 -5.73
C LEU A 881 60.04 -20.33 -5.78
N ASN A 882 58.76 -20.38 -6.13
CA ASN A 882 58.00 -21.62 -6.25
C ASN A 882 57.95 -22.17 -7.69
N GLN A 883 58.78 -21.65 -8.60
CA GLN A 883 58.83 -22.16 -9.97
C GLN A 883 59.39 -23.60 -10.01
N PRO A 884 58.76 -24.53 -10.76
CA PRO A 884 59.33 -25.84 -11.02
C PRO A 884 60.68 -25.73 -11.74
N VAL A 885 61.60 -26.66 -11.52
CA VAL A 885 62.94 -26.65 -12.15
C VAL A 885 62.86 -26.62 -13.68
N TYR A 886 61.83 -27.24 -14.26
CA TYR A 886 61.57 -27.22 -15.71
C TYR A 886 61.35 -25.80 -16.28
N ASP A 887 60.84 -24.86 -15.46
CA ASP A 887 60.58 -23.49 -15.91
C ASP A 887 61.87 -22.69 -16.19
N PHE A 888 63.03 -23.22 -15.80
CA PHE A 888 64.35 -22.66 -16.15
C PHE A 888 64.92 -23.17 -17.49
N SER A 889 64.16 -23.98 -18.24
CA SER A 889 64.57 -24.46 -19.55
C SER A 889 64.55 -23.36 -20.62
N LEU A 890 65.41 -23.49 -21.64
CA LEU A 890 65.47 -22.56 -22.77
C LEU A 890 64.13 -22.45 -23.52
N GLU A 891 63.41 -23.56 -23.66
CA GLU A 891 62.08 -23.62 -24.28
C GLU A 891 61.06 -22.80 -23.49
N LYS A 892 61.10 -22.88 -22.15
CA LYS A 892 60.21 -22.10 -21.31
C LYS A 892 60.52 -20.61 -21.37
N SER A 893 61.79 -20.20 -21.31
CA SER A 893 62.18 -18.80 -21.44
C SER A 893 61.70 -18.21 -22.77
N LYS A 894 61.89 -18.92 -23.89
CA LYS A 894 61.37 -18.50 -25.21
C LYS A 894 59.85 -18.39 -25.23
N LEU A 895 59.14 -19.36 -24.65
CA LEU A 895 57.67 -19.31 -24.54
C LEU A 895 57.19 -18.11 -23.72
N LEU A 896 57.89 -17.77 -22.64
CA LEU A 896 57.56 -16.59 -21.82
C LEU A 896 57.85 -15.29 -22.58
N GLU A 897 58.92 -15.23 -23.37
CA GLU A 897 59.20 -14.08 -24.25
C GLU A 897 58.14 -13.90 -25.33
N GLU A 898 57.71 -14.99 -25.98
CA GLU A 898 56.63 -14.97 -26.97
C GLU A 898 55.33 -14.48 -26.32
N ARG A 899 54.97 -15.02 -25.16
CA ARG A 899 53.79 -14.58 -24.39
C ARG A 899 53.88 -13.12 -23.97
N ALA A 900 55.06 -12.63 -23.59
CA ALA A 900 55.26 -11.23 -23.22
C ALA A 900 55.27 -10.26 -24.41
N LYS A 901 55.53 -10.74 -25.64
CA LYS A 901 55.38 -9.96 -26.87
C LYS A 901 53.92 -9.96 -27.37
N GLU A 902 53.21 -11.07 -27.16
CA GLU A 902 51.79 -11.21 -27.49
C GLU A 902 50.90 -10.39 -26.54
N THR A 903 51.23 -10.40 -25.24
CA THR A 903 50.57 -9.60 -24.18
C THR A 903 50.97 -8.14 -24.29
#